data_AF-A0A6L4ZS23-F1
#
_entry.id   AF-A0A6L4ZS23-F1
#
_cell.length_a   1.000
_cell.length_b   1.000
_cell.length_c   1.000
_cell.angle_alpha   90.00
_cell.angle_beta   90.00
_cell.angle_gamma   90.00
#
_symmetry.space_group_name_H-M   'P 1'
#
loop_
_entity.id
_entity.type
_entity.pdbx_description
1 polymer ?
#
loop_
_entity_poly.entity_id
_entity_poly.type
_entity_poly.pdbx_seq_one_letter_code
_entity_poly.pdbx_strand_id
1 'polypeptide(L)'
;FIGSGVSGGEEGALWGPSLMPGGDKEAYASLEPIWEAIAAKVDDGSCVTYIGPEGSGHFVKMVHNGTEYGDMQLIAEAYDMMRRCLGMSAGEISDVFVEWNKGLLSSFLVEITGEILKYVDPETNKPLVDFIMDKAGQKGTGLWTSKVALDLGVAIPTIESALAARMMSGLKTQRIEASTTLAGPQDAHYDGDKTAFVAAIHDALYASKICSYAQGMALIKTASDNNHWELNLGEISRIWKGGCIIRAQFLDKIKQAYHRRADLPNLLLDPDFRDAVSSAQTNWRKAVTTAMTLGVPCLAMASSLAYYDSYRSANLPQNLTQAQRDFFGASGDLNKRKLTPALYSLYQQHLLSNGFAMIGFTRTKMDHQAFRNLMTEATKEFAESGIGDPAVWESFSQKLFYVAGDPTDPSAYQELKELLSNLDHEQGTACNRVFYLSTPPELYAPIVKQLGAAGISKASTPDSWVRIIIEKPFGYDLSTAIKLNSEVASVFDENQVYRIDHYLGKETVQNILVFRFANGIFEPIWNRNFIDHVQITAAEAVGAGDRVGYYEASGALRDMIQNHLMQVFSLVAMEPPVSLDANAIRDEKQKVMMAVYPFTHDEVPRFAVRGQYGPGTSNGKPVPGFREEIKSFNAKSKGHQYNEESDAPTYAMVRLMVNNWRWAGVPFFIRSGKRMPKRVSEVAIQFKRVPHLLFKQTKADRIEPNSLVIRVQPDEGITLKFGAKMPGQAMHIREVNMDFQYGQQFGHHSPEAYERLLLDCMLGDPTLFARWDMVEKGWELLGPVLDTWSEEKATFPSYDAGSWGPAEADEFIAHGAPHRRWRKP
;
A
#
# COMPACT_ATOMS: atom_id res chain seq x y z
N PHE A 1 -2.29 28.63 11.73
CA PHE A 1 -3.33 27.78 12.33
C PHE A 1 -2.71 27.02 13.50
N ILE A 2 -3.41 26.89 14.62
CA ILE A 2 -2.95 26.15 15.81
C ILE A 2 -4.02 25.18 16.24
N GLY A 3 -3.62 23.94 16.50
CA GLY A 3 -4.42 22.93 17.19
C GLY A 3 -3.73 22.54 18.49
N SER A 4 -4.50 22.38 19.58
CA SER A 4 -3.93 22.00 20.88
C SER A 4 -4.63 20.76 21.43
N GLY A 5 -3.81 19.78 21.82
CA GLY A 5 -4.27 18.70 22.67
C GLY A 5 -4.40 19.18 24.12
N VAL A 6 -5.49 18.82 24.80
CA VAL A 6 -5.74 19.25 26.18
C VAL A 6 -5.98 18.03 27.06
N SER A 7 -5.30 17.97 28.21
CA SER A 7 -5.49 16.97 29.26
C SER A 7 -5.74 17.70 30.58
N GLY A 8 -6.60 17.21 31.47
CA GLY A 8 -6.78 17.87 32.77
C GLY A 8 -7.94 17.42 33.66
N GLY A 9 -9.00 16.84 33.11
CA GLY A 9 -10.17 16.50 33.93
C GLY A 9 -10.74 17.73 34.66
N GLU A 10 -11.40 17.50 35.79
CA GLU A 10 -12.01 18.58 36.60
C GLU A 10 -10.95 19.47 37.28
N GLU A 11 -9.90 18.86 37.84
CA GLU A 11 -8.82 19.63 38.48
C GLU A 11 -8.07 20.52 37.48
N GLY A 12 -7.80 20.01 36.28
CA GLY A 12 -7.17 20.81 35.22
C GLY A 12 -8.07 21.93 34.71
N ALA A 13 -9.39 21.78 34.79
CA ALA A 13 -10.31 22.89 34.50
C ALA A 13 -10.23 24.00 35.56
N LEU A 14 -9.95 23.66 36.82
CA LEU A 14 -9.88 24.61 37.94
C LEU A 14 -8.49 25.25 38.10
N TRP A 15 -7.42 24.46 37.96
CA TRP A 15 -6.04 24.85 38.28
C TRP A 15 -5.11 24.93 37.07
N GLY A 16 -5.66 24.71 35.88
CA GLY A 16 -4.94 24.73 34.61
C GLY A 16 -4.68 23.32 34.06
N PRO A 17 -4.89 23.08 32.76
CA PRO A 17 -4.64 21.79 32.13
C PRO A 17 -3.17 21.66 31.65
N SER A 18 -2.79 20.43 31.30
CA SER A 18 -1.63 20.17 30.45
C SER A 18 -2.03 20.43 29.00
N LEU A 19 -1.28 21.31 28.34
CA LEU A 19 -1.56 21.81 26.99
C LEU A 19 -0.46 21.39 26.03
N MET A 20 -0.89 20.90 24.87
CA MET A 20 -0.03 20.36 23.82
C MET A 20 -0.31 21.10 22.50
N PRO A 21 0.02 22.41 22.41
CA PRO A 21 -0.20 23.18 21.19
C PRO A 21 0.80 22.78 20.10
N GLY A 22 0.29 22.50 18.91
CA GLY A 22 1.06 22.36 17.67
C GLY A 22 0.47 23.21 16.55
N GLY A 23 1.25 23.42 15.49
CA GLY A 23 0.82 24.22 14.34
C GLY A 23 1.90 25.20 13.91
N ASP A 24 1.49 26.37 13.45
CA ASP A 24 2.44 27.39 13.03
C ASP A 24 3.22 28.01 14.21
N LYS A 25 4.54 28.11 14.09
CA LYS A 25 5.44 28.55 15.18
C LYS A 25 5.28 30.04 15.51
N GLU A 26 5.05 30.89 14.52
CA GLU A 26 4.84 32.34 14.73
C GLU A 26 3.50 32.60 15.40
N ALA A 27 2.47 31.84 14.99
CA ALA A 27 1.18 31.85 15.67
C ALA A 27 1.32 31.38 17.13
N TYR A 28 2.20 30.41 17.41
CA TYR A 28 2.37 29.92 18.79
C TYR A 28 3.03 30.99 19.64
N ALA A 29 4.12 31.59 19.15
CA ALA A 29 4.82 32.68 19.83
C ALA A 29 3.87 33.85 20.16
N SER A 30 2.91 34.14 19.27
CA SER A 30 1.89 35.18 19.51
C SER A 30 0.89 34.83 20.62
N LEU A 31 0.65 33.55 20.88
CA LEU A 31 -0.30 33.04 21.88
C LEU A 31 0.38 32.49 23.15
N GLU A 32 1.70 32.34 23.14
CA GLU A 32 2.49 31.72 24.21
C GLU A 32 2.19 32.30 25.60
N PRO A 33 2.10 33.64 25.81
CA PRO A 33 1.76 34.18 27.13
C PRO A 33 0.38 33.76 27.64
N ILE A 34 -0.58 33.55 26.73
CA ILE A 34 -1.93 33.08 27.09
C ILE A 34 -1.85 31.61 27.49
N TRP A 35 -1.16 30.79 26.71
CA TRP A 35 -0.97 29.38 26.99
C TRP A 35 -0.28 29.15 28.34
N GLU A 36 0.78 29.90 28.64
CA GLU A 36 1.49 29.81 29.92
C GLU A 36 0.65 30.29 31.11
N ALA A 37 -0.21 31.30 30.91
CA ALA A 37 -1.07 31.82 31.97
C ALA A 37 -2.14 30.82 32.40
N ILE A 38 -2.68 30.03 31.47
CA ILE A 38 -3.80 29.11 31.72
C ILE A 38 -3.36 27.66 31.98
N ALA A 39 -2.13 27.27 31.63
CA ALA A 39 -1.62 25.92 31.86
C ALA A 39 -1.38 25.65 33.36
N ALA A 40 -1.40 24.37 33.73
CA ALA A 40 -0.96 23.95 35.07
C ALA A 40 0.49 24.38 35.33
N LYS A 41 0.83 24.70 36.57
CA LYS A 41 2.19 25.10 36.96
C LYS A 41 2.79 24.07 37.90
N VAL A 42 3.99 23.61 37.59
CA VAL A 42 4.79 22.72 38.43
C VAL A 42 6.16 23.35 38.67
N ASP A 43 6.97 22.74 39.51
CA ASP A 43 8.31 23.26 39.88
C ASP A 43 9.23 23.46 38.66
N ASP A 44 9.00 22.70 37.58
CA ASP A 44 9.72 22.78 36.30
C ASP A 44 9.04 23.71 35.25
N GLY A 45 8.18 24.63 35.70
CA GLY A 45 7.48 25.61 34.88
C GLY A 45 6.06 25.23 34.46
N SER A 46 5.51 25.96 33.49
CA SER A 46 4.16 25.72 32.98
C SER A 46 4.08 24.40 32.20
N CYS A 47 2.98 23.66 32.35
CA CYS A 47 2.68 22.40 31.68
C CYS A 47 2.19 22.63 30.25
N VAL A 48 2.94 23.44 29.51
CA VAL A 48 2.74 23.75 28.10
C VAL A 48 4.10 23.99 27.45
N THR A 49 4.20 23.61 26.19
CA THR A 49 5.34 23.93 25.31
C THR A 49 4.87 23.83 23.87
N TYR A 50 5.57 24.48 22.94
CA TYR A 50 5.35 24.24 21.52
C TYR A 50 5.75 22.80 21.19
N ILE A 51 4.76 21.99 20.82
CA ILE A 51 4.99 20.57 20.55
C ILE A 51 5.77 20.41 19.24
N GLY A 52 5.31 21.07 18.18
CA GLY A 52 5.86 20.93 16.84
C GLY A 52 4.90 21.49 15.78
N PRO A 53 5.22 21.34 14.50
CA PRO A 53 4.40 21.87 13.42
C PRO A 53 3.06 21.10 13.27
N GLU A 54 2.18 21.63 12.44
CA GLU A 54 0.94 20.97 12.00
C GLU A 54 0.05 20.41 13.14
N GLY A 55 -0.37 19.15 13.04
CA GLY A 55 -1.24 18.45 13.99
C GLY A 55 -0.51 17.73 15.13
N SER A 56 0.79 17.98 15.30
CA SER A 56 1.65 17.27 16.27
C SER A 56 1.12 17.32 17.71
N GLY A 57 0.62 18.48 18.13
CA GLY A 57 0.01 18.66 19.45
C GLY A 57 -1.19 17.76 19.71
N HIS A 58 -2.07 17.61 18.71
CA HIS A 58 -3.19 16.69 18.77
C HIS A 58 -2.70 15.23 18.81
N PHE A 59 -1.72 14.88 17.99
CA PHE A 59 -1.13 13.54 17.97
C PHE A 59 -0.57 13.13 19.33
N VAL A 60 0.25 13.99 19.96
CA VAL A 60 0.84 13.74 21.28
C VAL A 60 -0.26 13.51 22.33
N LYS A 61 -1.35 14.28 22.28
CA LYS A 61 -2.49 14.07 23.17
C LYS A 61 -3.20 12.73 22.95
N MET A 62 -3.28 12.28 21.71
CA MET A 62 -3.89 10.99 21.41
C MET A 62 -3.02 9.84 21.91
N VAL A 63 -1.70 9.92 21.78
CA VAL A 63 -0.81 8.92 22.38
C VAL A 63 -0.89 8.96 23.90
N HIS A 64 -0.92 10.15 24.52
CA HIS A 64 -1.21 10.28 25.95
C HIS A 64 -2.49 9.53 26.36
N ASN A 65 -3.59 9.68 25.61
CA ASN A 65 -4.83 8.96 25.89
C ASN A 65 -4.68 7.45 25.76
N GLY A 66 -3.84 6.98 24.83
CA GLY A 66 -3.50 5.56 24.70
C GLY A 66 -2.75 5.06 25.94
N THR A 67 -1.72 5.80 26.39
CA THR A 67 -0.97 5.47 27.62
C THR A 67 -1.88 5.48 28.84
N GLU A 68 -2.80 6.45 28.95
CA GLU A 68 -3.84 6.51 29.98
C GLU A 68 -4.70 5.24 29.99
N TYR A 69 -5.10 4.74 28.81
CA TYR A 69 -5.88 3.51 28.72
C TYR A 69 -5.09 2.30 29.21
N GLY A 70 -3.80 2.23 28.85
CA GLY A 70 -2.87 1.22 29.36
C GLY A 70 -2.79 1.25 30.88
N ASP A 71 -2.50 2.42 31.47
CA ASP A 71 -2.36 2.58 32.91
C ASP A 71 -3.62 2.19 33.68
N MET A 72 -4.79 2.65 33.22
CA MET A 72 -6.07 2.30 33.85
C MET A 72 -6.32 0.78 33.82
N GLN A 73 -6.02 0.12 32.70
CA GLN A 73 -6.22 -1.33 32.60
C GLN A 73 -5.25 -2.09 33.50
N LEU A 74 -3.99 -1.66 33.59
CA LEU A 74 -3.00 -2.27 34.49
C LEU A 74 -3.41 -2.16 35.95
N ILE A 75 -3.97 -1.01 36.37
CA ILE A 75 -4.50 -0.82 37.72
C ILE A 75 -5.72 -1.73 37.96
N ALA A 76 -6.62 -1.84 36.98
CA ALA A 76 -7.78 -2.73 37.08
C ALA A 76 -7.37 -4.21 37.22
N GLU A 77 -6.33 -4.64 36.49
CA GLU A 77 -5.78 -6.00 36.60
C GLU A 77 -5.13 -6.24 37.97
N ALA A 78 -4.41 -5.26 38.53
CA ALA A 78 -3.85 -5.34 39.88
C ALA A 78 -4.94 -5.46 40.95
N TYR A 79 -6.00 -4.67 40.84
CA TYR A 79 -7.20 -4.76 41.68
C TYR A 79 -7.81 -6.17 41.60
N ASP A 80 -8.01 -6.69 40.39
CA ASP A 80 -8.69 -7.95 40.18
C ASP A 80 -7.86 -9.17 40.67
N MET A 81 -6.53 -9.09 40.56
CA MET A 81 -5.63 -10.07 41.20
C MET A 81 -5.79 -10.08 42.72
N MET A 82 -5.80 -8.91 43.37
CA MET A 82 -6.01 -8.84 44.83
C MET A 82 -7.42 -9.29 45.24
N ARG A 83 -8.43 -8.97 44.44
CA ARG A 83 -9.82 -9.33 44.70
C ARG A 83 -10.07 -10.83 44.55
N ARG A 84 -9.66 -11.43 43.42
CA ARG A 84 -9.98 -12.82 43.09
C ARG A 84 -8.91 -13.82 43.50
N CYS A 85 -7.62 -13.50 43.42
CA CYS A 85 -6.57 -14.43 43.85
C CYS A 85 -6.43 -14.45 45.38
N LEU A 86 -6.57 -13.30 46.05
CA LEU A 86 -6.31 -13.16 47.50
C LEU A 86 -7.58 -12.96 48.34
N GLY A 87 -8.76 -12.86 47.72
CA GLY A 87 -10.03 -12.64 48.43
C GLY A 87 -10.13 -11.32 49.18
N MET A 88 -9.31 -10.31 48.83
CA MET A 88 -9.28 -9.03 49.55
C MET A 88 -10.58 -8.24 49.37
N SER A 89 -11.00 -7.56 50.42
CA SER A 89 -12.10 -6.59 50.39
C SER A 89 -11.69 -5.29 49.69
N ALA A 90 -12.67 -4.52 49.19
CA ALA A 90 -12.40 -3.23 48.57
C ALA A 90 -11.63 -2.27 49.51
N GLY A 91 -11.94 -2.28 50.81
CA GLY A 91 -11.24 -1.49 51.83
C GLY A 91 -9.77 -1.90 52.00
N GLU A 92 -9.47 -3.20 52.11
CA GLU A 92 -8.07 -3.67 52.18
C GLU A 92 -7.28 -3.30 50.91
N ILE A 93 -7.92 -3.39 49.74
CA ILE A 93 -7.27 -3.03 48.47
C ILE A 93 -7.05 -1.51 48.39
N SER A 94 -7.99 -0.71 48.91
CA SER A 94 -7.84 0.75 49.04
C SER A 94 -6.59 1.09 49.87
N ASP A 95 -6.40 0.47 51.03
CA ASP A 95 -5.22 0.70 51.88
C ASP A 95 -3.91 0.38 51.15
N VAL A 96 -3.89 -0.68 50.34
CA VAL A 96 -2.74 -1.03 49.49
C VAL A 96 -2.44 0.07 48.47
N PHE A 97 -3.44 0.55 47.72
CA PHE A 97 -3.23 1.61 46.73
C PHE A 97 -2.84 2.95 47.39
N VAL A 98 -3.39 3.26 48.57
CA VAL A 98 -2.98 4.43 49.37
C VAL A 98 -1.50 4.34 49.76
N GLU A 99 -1.02 3.16 50.14
CA GLU A 99 0.39 2.96 50.45
C GLU A 99 1.27 3.02 49.20
N TRP A 100 0.87 2.37 48.11
CA TRP A 100 1.59 2.42 46.83
C TRP A 100 1.72 3.85 46.28
N ASN A 101 0.73 4.72 46.55
CA ASN A 101 0.75 6.12 46.13
C ASN A 101 1.81 6.97 46.84
N LYS A 102 2.43 6.47 47.92
CA LYS A 102 3.54 7.14 48.63
C LYS A 102 4.92 6.80 48.07
N GLY A 103 4.99 5.81 47.16
CA GLY A 103 6.23 5.29 46.59
C GLY A 103 6.30 5.41 45.08
N LEU A 104 6.92 4.42 44.42
CA LEU A 104 7.22 4.41 42.98
C LEU A 104 5.98 4.54 42.07
N LEU A 105 4.80 4.15 42.58
CA LEU A 105 3.53 4.20 41.85
C LEU A 105 2.76 5.50 42.07
N SER A 106 3.32 6.47 42.79
CA SER A 106 2.70 7.77 43.05
C SER A 106 2.20 8.43 41.75
N SER A 107 0.88 8.50 41.61
CA SER A 107 0.20 9.02 40.41
C SER A 107 -1.29 9.29 40.69
N PHE A 108 -1.88 10.18 39.90
CA PHE A 108 -3.31 10.53 40.04
C PHE A 108 -4.24 9.31 39.91
N LEU A 109 -3.98 8.44 38.94
CA LEU A 109 -4.81 7.24 38.75
C LEU A 109 -4.74 6.27 39.94
N VAL A 110 -3.59 6.19 40.63
CA VAL A 110 -3.43 5.36 41.83
C VAL A 110 -4.12 6.00 43.04
N GLU A 111 -4.00 7.32 43.19
CA GLU A 111 -4.69 8.12 44.19
C GLU A 111 -6.20 7.92 44.14
N ILE A 112 -6.82 8.21 42.99
CA ILE A 112 -8.28 8.09 42.83
C ILE A 112 -8.75 6.62 42.94
N THR A 113 -7.90 5.64 42.60
CA THR A 113 -8.25 4.23 42.80
C THR A 113 -8.42 3.91 44.28
N GLY A 114 -7.52 4.41 45.14
CA GLY A 114 -7.66 4.30 46.59
C GLY A 114 -8.97 4.92 47.09
N GLU A 115 -9.32 6.11 46.61
CA GLU A 115 -10.56 6.81 46.99
C GLU A 115 -11.83 6.09 46.52
N ILE A 116 -11.86 5.66 45.26
CA ILE A 116 -12.99 4.93 44.65
C ILE A 116 -13.27 3.64 45.44
N LEU A 117 -12.23 2.89 45.79
CA LEU A 117 -12.36 1.63 46.53
C LEU A 117 -12.79 1.83 47.99
N LYS A 118 -12.49 3.00 48.57
CA LYS A 118 -12.90 3.38 49.93
C LYS A 118 -14.35 3.84 50.01
N TYR A 119 -14.91 4.35 48.91
CA TYR A 119 -16.24 4.92 48.90
C TYR A 119 -17.32 3.85 49.15
N VAL A 120 -18.13 4.10 50.16
CA VAL A 120 -19.27 3.25 50.55
C VAL A 120 -20.55 3.88 50.03
N ASP A 121 -21.35 3.08 49.32
CA ASP A 121 -22.64 3.51 48.83
C ASP A 121 -23.62 3.77 50.00
N PRO A 122 -24.19 4.98 50.13
CA PRO A 122 -25.03 5.33 51.28
C PRO A 122 -26.36 4.57 51.33
N GLU A 123 -26.84 4.00 50.21
CA GLU A 123 -28.09 3.24 50.18
C GLU A 123 -27.89 1.78 50.63
N THR A 124 -26.82 1.13 50.17
CA THR A 124 -26.55 -0.28 50.44
C THR A 124 -25.56 -0.53 51.59
N ASN A 125 -24.86 0.51 52.07
CA ASN A 125 -23.79 0.46 53.06
C ASN A 125 -22.68 -0.56 52.71
N LYS A 126 -22.42 -0.73 51.41
CA LYS A 126 -21.42 -1.64 50.83
C LYS A 126 -20.48 -0.84 49.90
N PRO A 127 -19.29 -1.36 49.58
CA PRO A 127 -18.37 -0.66 48.68
C PRO A 127 -19.04 -0.37 47.33
N LEU A 128 -19.04 0.89 46.89
CA LEU A 128 -19.75 1.30 45.67
C LEU A 128 -19.22 0.55 44.44
N VAL A 129 -17.92 0.26 44.39
CA VAL A 129 -17.26 -0.46 43.29
C VAL A 129 -17.92 -1.81 42.99
N ASP A 130 -18.48 -2.50 43.99
CA ASP A 130 -19.14 -3.81 43.82
C ASP A 130 -20.48 -3.70 43.06
N PHE A 131 -21.05 -2.48 42.95
CA PHE A 131 -22.28 -2.20 42.20
C PHE A 131 -22.04 -1.51 40.85
N ILE A 132 -20.80 -1.08 40.57
CA ILE A 132 -20.46 -0.51 39.27
C ILE A 132 -20.43 -1.65 38.24
N MET A 133 -21.23 -1.51 37.18
CA MET A 133 -21.25 -2.48 36.09
C MET A 133 -19.86 -2.59 35.43
N ASP A 134 -19.34 -3.81 35.30
CA ASP A 134 -18.05 -4.16 34.67
C ASP A 134 -18.12 -4.06 33.13
N LYS A 135 -18.55 -2.90 32.64
CA LYS A 135 -18.69 -2.57 31.23
C LYS A 135 -18.12 -1.18 30.98
N ALA A 136 -16.90 -1.14 30.45
CA ALA A 136 -16.23 0.10 30.09
C ALA A 136 -16.47 0.44 28.61
N GLY A 137 -17.03 1.62 28.34
CA GLY A 137 -17.12 2.16 26.98
C GLY A 137 -15.77 2.70 26.49
N GLN A 138 -15.65 2.91 25.18
CA GLN A 138 -14.52 3.63 24.59
C GLN A 138 -15.00 4.87 23.84
N LYS A 139 -14.27 5.99 23.98
CA LYS A 139 -14.59 7.27 23.30
C LYS A 139 -13.89 7.38 21.92
N GLY A 140 -13.39 6.27 21.37
CA GLY A 140 -12.71 6.20 20.08
C GLY A 140 -11.24 6.62 20.07
N THR A 141 -10.75 7.33 21.10
CA THR A 141 -9.37 7.85 21.13
C THR A 141 -8.31 6.76 21.28
N GLY A 142 -8.53 5.76 22.14
CA GLY A 142 -7.63 4.61 22.25
C GLY A 142 -7.60 3.77 20.97
N LEU A 143 -8.74 3.58 20.30
CA LEU A 143 -8.82 2.92 19.00
C LEU A 143 -8.04 3.68 17.94
N TRP A 144 -8.10 5.02 17.95
CA TRP A 144 -7.30 5.84 17.05
C TRP A 144 -5.80 5.62 17.29
N THR A 145 -5.35 5.62 18.54
CA THR A 145 -3.93 5.40 18.87
C THR A 145 -3.44 4.04 18.39
N SER A 146 -4.24 2.98 18.58
CA SER A 146 -3.93 1.64 18.03
C SER A 146 -3.88 1.61 16.51
N LYS A 147 -4.86 2.21 15.81
CA LYS A 147 -4.85 2.29 14.34
C LYS A 147 -3.61 3.01 13.81
N VAL A 148 -3.25 4.12 14.44
CA VAL A 148 -2.07 4.90 14.06
C VAL A 148 -0.78 4.14 14.33
N ALA A 149 -0.69 3.41 15.43
CA ALA A 149 0.49 2.59 15.71
C ALA A 149 0.67 1.46 14.68
N LEU A 150 -0.43 0.82 14.26
CA LEU A 150 -0.43 -0.15 13.16
C LEU A 150 0.02 0.50 11.84
N ASP A 151 -0.51 1.67 11.49
CA ASP A 151 -0.12 2.43 10.29
C ASP A 151 1.38 2.82 10.29
N LEU A 152 1.94 3.13 11.46
CA LEU A 152 3.34 3.53 11.63
C LEU A 152 4.29 2.34 11.87
N GLY A 153 3.77 1.11 12.00
CA GLY A 153 4.57 -0.09 12.26
C GLY A 153 5.17 -0.12 13.68
N VAL A 154 4.53 0.49 14.67
CA VAL A 154 5.00 0.53 16.07
C VAL A 154 4.19 -0.44 16.92
N ALA A 155 4.85 -1.36 17.60
CA ALA A 155 4.19 -2.28 18.52
C ALA A 155 3.82 -1.57 19.84
N ILE A 156 2.52 -1.48 20.14
CA ILE A 156 1.99 -0.94 21.41
C ILE A 156 1.04 -1.92 22.13
N PRO A 157 1.46 -3.18 22.34
CA PRO A 157 0.56 -4.25 22.75
C PRO A 157 -0.07 -4.05 24.15
N THR A 158 0.54 -3.26 25.03
CA THR A 158 -0.06 -2.94 26.34
C THR A 158 -1.30 -2.06 26.16
N ILE A 159 -1.20 -1.05 25.29
CA ILE A 159 -2.29 -0.12 24.98
C ILE A 159 -3.38 -0.83 24.18
N GLU A 160 -3.00 -1.69 23.23
CA GLU A 160 -3.95 -2.51 22.46
C GLU A 160 -4.70 -3.51 23.35
N SER A 161 -4.02 -4.16 24.30
CA SER A 161 -4.67 -5.07 25.24
C SER A 161 -5.62 -4.34 26.19
N ALA A 162 -5.33 -3.10 26.56
CA ALA A 162 -6.29 -2.27 27.29
C ALA A 162 -7.55 -1.96 26.49
N LEU A 163 -7.42 -1.77 25.17
CA LEU A 163 -8.57 -1.62 24.28
C LEU A 163 -9.35 -2.93 24.15
N ALA A 164 -8.66 -4.06 23.97
CA ALA A 164 -9.27 -5.38 23.89
C ALA A 164 -10.04 -5.74 25.17
N ALA A 165 -9.48 -5.46 26.35
CA ALA A 165 -10.13 -5.67 27.64
C ALA A 165 -11.45 -4.90 27.75
N ARG A 166 -11.49 -3.64 27.27
CA ARG A 166 -12.71 -2.83 27.22
C ARG A 166 -13.75 -3.42 26.27
N MET A 167 -13.35 -3.86 25.08
CA MET A 167 -14.24 -4.54 24.13
C MET A 167 -14.84 -5.81 24.76
N MET A 168 -14.02 -6.63 25.42
CA MET A 168 -14.47 -7.83 26.15
C MET A 168 -15.44 -7.49 27.29
N SER A 169 -15.18 -6.41 28.03
CA SER A 169 -16.09 -5.92 29.07
C SER A 169 -17.48 -5.58 28.49
N GLY A 170 -17.50 -5.05 27.26
CA GLY A 170 -18.70 -4.72 26.48
C GLY A 170 -19.62 -5.90 26.19
N LEU A 171 -19.05 -7.10 26.03
CA LEU A 171 -19.76 -8.35 25.76
C LEU A 171 -20.42 -8.96 27.01
N LYS A 172 -20.90 -8.13 27.95
CA LYS A 172 -21.35 -8.57 29.29
C LYS A 172 -22.37 -9.71 29.23
N THR A 173 -23.41 -9.60 28.40
CA THR A 173 -24.43 -10.64 28.27
C THR A 173 -23.83 -11.97 27.81
N GLN A 174 -22.96 -11.95 26.80
CA GLN A 174 -22.28 -13.13 26.30
C GLN A 174 -21.33 -13.72 27.36
N ARG A 175 -20.63 -12.88 28.13
CA ARG A 175 -19.75 -13.35 29.22
C ARG A 175 -20.53 -14.02 30.35
N ILE A 176 -21.71 -13.50 30.71
CA ILE A 176 -22.58 -14.15 31.70
C ILE A 176 -22.99 -15.54 31.20
N GLU A 177 -23.48 -15.64 29.97
CA GLU A 177 -23.86 -16.91 29.35
C GLU A 177 -22.66 -17.88 29.31
N ALA A 178 -21.52 -17.42 28.78
CA ALA A 178 -20.29 -18.19 28.68
C ALA A 178 -19.81 -18.69 30.05
N SER A 179 -19.96 -17.90 31.13
CA SER A 179 -19.54 -18.33 32.47
C SER A 179 -20.33 -19.52 33.03
N THR A 180 -21.50 -19.82 32.47
CA THR A 180 -22.30 -21.00 32.84
C THR A 180 -21.90 -22.25 32.07
N THR A 181 -21.19 -22.10 30.95
CA THR A 181 -20.88 -23.18 30.00
C THR A 181 -19.38 -23.50 29.95
N LEU A 182 -18.51 -22.49 30.02
CA LEU A 182 -17.06 -22.63 29.95
C LEU A 182 -16.49 -22.74 31.36
N ALA A 183 -15.87 -23.89 31.65
CA ALA A 183 -15.22 -24.13 32.94
C ALA A 183 -13.86 -23.41 33.03
N GLY A 184 -13.55 -22.87 34.21
CA GLY A 184 -12.23 -22.36 34.57
C GLY A 184 -11.45 -23.34 35.47
N PRO A 185 -10.24 -22.97 35.92
CA PRO A 185 -9.48 -23.75 36.90
C PRO A 185 -10.28 -24.00 38.20
N GLN A 186 -10.13 -25.20 38.78
CA GLN A 186 -10.69 -25.53 40.10
C GLN A 186 -9.80 -24.92 41.20
N ASP A 187 -10.41 -24.52 42.32
CA ASP A 187 -9.71 -23.93 43.47
C ASP A 187 -8.84 -22.70 43.11
N ALA A 188 -9.44 -21.74 42.39
CA ALA A 188 -8.82 -20.51 41.91
C ALA A 188 -8.49 -19.49 43.04
N HIS A 189 -7.73 -19.92 44.04
CA HIS A 189 -7.26 -19.13 45.17
C HIS A 189 -5.73 -19.25 45.30
N TYR A 190 -5.07 -18.19 45.74
CA TYR A 190 -3.63 -18.21 45.99
C TYR A 190 -3.34 -18.59 47.45
N ASP A 191 -2.75 -19.77 47.65
CA ASP A 191 -2.45 -20.31 49.00
C ASP A 191 -1.06 -19.93 49.54
N GLY A 192 -0.32 -19.08 48.84
CA GLY A 192 0.99 -18.60 49.27
C GLY A 192 0.92 -17.39 50.21
N ASP A 193 2.09 -16.81 50.49
CA ASP A 193 2.17 -15.58 51.29
C ASP A 193 1.50 -14.39 50.57
N LYS A 194 0.38 -13.93 51.15
CA LYS A 194 -0.44 -12.78 50.68
C LYS A 194 0.40 -11.52 50.53
N THR A 195 1.24 -11.19 51.50
CA THR A 195 2.09 -9.99 51.50
C THR A 195 3.10 -10.07 50.36
N ALA A 196 3.73 -11.24 50.19
CA ALA A 196 4.68 -11.46 49.11
C ALA A 196 4.01 -11.40 47.72
N PHE A 197 2.73 -11.79 47.60
CA PHE A 197 2.00 -11.68 46.34
C PHE A 197 1.54 -10.25 46.05
N VAL A 198 1.11 -9.48 47.06
CA VAL A 198 0.85 -8.04 46.91
C VAL A 198 2.11 -7.30 46.45
N ALA A 199 3.27 -7.62 47.02
CA ALA A 199 4.55 -7.09 46.55
C ALA A 199 4.86 -7.50 45.09
N ALA A 200 4.50 -8.73 44.71
CA ALA A 200 4.67 -9.18 43.33
C ALA A 200 3.77 -8.40 42.34
N ILE A 201 2.52 -8.14 42.72
CA ILE A 201 1.57 -7.33 41.94
C ILE A 201 2.06 -5.88 41.84
N HIS A 202 2.60 -5.31 42.92
CA HIS A 202 3.19 -3.98 42.93
C HIS A 202 4.29 -3.83 41.86
N ASP A 203 5.26 -4.74 41.87
CA ASP A 203 6.38 -4.71 40.93
C ASP A 203 5.94 -4.98 39.49
N ALA A 204 4.96 -5.88 39.31
CA ALA A 204 4.34 -6.15 38.02
C ALA A 204 3.65 -4.90 37.44
N LEU A 205 2.88 -4.18 38.27
CA LEU A 205 2.22 -2.95 37.90
C LEU A 205 3.25 -1.88 37.52
N TYR A 206 4.29 -1.69 38.35
CA TYR A 206 5.34 -0.71 38.08
C TYR A 206 6.07 -0.97 36.76
N ALA A 207 6.54 -2.20 36.54
CA ALA A 207 7.25 -2.58 35.31
C ALA A 207 6.35 -2.49 34.06
N SER A 208 5.07 -2.86 34.20
CA SER A 208 4.11 -2.77 33.10
C SER A 208 3.79 -1.31 32.74
N LYS A 209 3.69 -0.42 33.73
CA LYS A 209 3.55 1.04 33.48
C LYS A 209 4.76 1.57 32.73
N ILE A 210 5.98 1.20 33.11
CA ILE A 210 7.18 1.60 32.35
C ILE A 210 7.08 1.15 30.87
N CYS A 211 6.62 -0.07 30.60
CA CYS A 211 6.40 -0.55 29.23
C CYS A 211 5.33 0.23 28.47
N SER A 212 4.22 0.58 29.13
CA SER A 212 3.15 1.43 28.54
C SER A 212 3.70 2.79 28.08
N TYR A 213 4.52 3.44 28.91
CA TYR A 213 5.15 4.71 28.55
C TYR A 213 6.25 4.54 27.49
N ALA A 214 7.03 3.46 27.55
CA ALA A 214 8.03 3.14 26.53
C ALA A 214 7.37 2.98 25.15
N GLN A 215 6.23 2.30 25.08
CA GLN A 215 5.42 2.13 23.87
C GLN A 215 4.86 3.47 23.37
N GLY A 216 4.28 4.28 24.25
CA GLY A 216 3.79 5.62 23.90
C GLY A 216 4.90 6.54 23.38
N MET A 217 6.05 6.57 24.06
CA MET A 217 7.20 7.37 23.63
C MET A 217 7.79 6.89 22.29
N ALA A 218 7.88 5.58 22.08
CA ALA A 218 8.31 5.02 20.80
C ALA A 218 7.35 5.38 19.65
N LEU A 219 6.04 5.42 19.92
CA LEU A 219 5.05 5.86 18.96
C LEU A 219 5.18 7.35 18.63
N ILE A 220 5.35 8.21 19.64
CA ILE A 220 5.60 9.65 19.44
C ILE A 220 6.90 9.87 18.67
N LYS A 221 7.97 9.14 18.99
CA LYS A 221 9.26 9.23 18.28
C LYS A 221 9.11 8.85 16.81
N THR A 222 8.50 7.69 16.54
CA THR A 222 8.32 7.19 15.17
C THR A 222 7.42 8.12 14.36
N ALA A 223 6.36 8.67 14.98
CA ALA A 223 5.53 9.67 14.33
C ALA A 223 6.27 10.98 14.10
N SER A 224 7.09 11.42 15.05
CA SER A 224 7.96 12.59 14.88
C SER A 224 8.93 12.40 13.72
N ASP A 225 9.52 11.21 13.59
CA ASP A 225 10.49 10.89 12.54
C ASP A 225 9.78 10.81 11.17
N ASN A 226 8.64 10.12 11.10
CA ASN A 226 7.85 9.98 9.87
C ASN A 226 7.24 11.30 9.39
N ASN A 227 6.92 12.23 10.31
CA ASN A 227 6.33 13.52 9.94
C ASN A 227 7.31 14.70 10.01
N HIS A 228 8.60 14.46 10.30
CA HIS A 228 9.63 15.48 10.48
C HIS A 228 9.25 16.58 11.49
N TRP A 229 8.59 16.21 12.59
CA TRP A 229 8.13 17.18 13.59
C TRP A 229 9.20 17.59 14.61
N GLU A 230 10.32 16.88 14.66
CA GLU A 230 11.44 17.14 15.59
C GLU A 230 10.98 17.25 17.07
N LEU A 231 10.04 16.40 17.48
CA LEU A 231 9.42 16.43 18.80
C LEU A 231 10.44 16.17 19.91
N ASN A 232 10.42 17.02 20.93
CA ASN A 232 11.24 16.85 22.12
C ASN A 232 10.51 15.97 23.16
N LEU A 233 10.87 14.69 23.22
CA LEU A 233 10.25 13.72 24.13
C LEU A 233 10.48 14.06 25.61
N GLY A 234 11.60 14.69 25.95
CA GLY A 234 11.88 15.16 27.31
C GLY A 234 10.91 16.27 27.74
N GLU A 235 10.68 17.24 26.85
CA GLU A 235 9.71 18.31 27.07
C GLU A 235 8.26 17.82 27.09
N ILE A 236 7.92 16.85 26.22
CA ILE A 236 6.60 16.20 26.24
C ILE A 236 6.36 15.52 27.60
N SER A 237 7.36 14.81 28.12
CA SER A 237 7.29 14.21 29.45
C SER A 237 7.15 15.26 30.56
N ARG A 238 7.86 16.41 30.44
CA ARG A 238 7.80 17.51 31.41
C ARG A 238 6.38 18.08 31.52
N ILE A 239 5.71 18.34 30.39
CA ILE A 239 4.37 18.95 30.41
C ILE A 239 3.26 18.01 30.87
N TRP A 240 3.52 16.71 30.99
CA TRP A 240 2.59 15.73 31.56
C TRP A 240 2.66 15.66 33.10
N LYS A 241 3.53 16.44 33.75
CA LYS A 241 3.70 16.40 35.22
C LYS A 241 2.54 17.03 36.00
N GLY A 242 1.87 18.03 35.44
CA GLY A 242 0.80 18.79 36.10
C GLY A 242 -0.44 18.91 35.23
N GLY A 243 -1.61 18.98 35.86
CA GLY A 243 -2.88 19.18 35.18
C GLY A 243 -3.17 18.13 34.09
N CYS A 244 -2.76 16.87 34.26
CA CYS A 244 -3.07 15.79 33.32
C CYS A 244 -3.40 14.48 34.06
N ILE A 245 -4.15 13.59 33.41
CA ILE A 245 -4.64 12.34 34.03
C ILE A 245 -3.51 11.34 34.30
N ILE A 246 -2.48 11.31 33.46
CA ILE A 246 -1.35 10.38 33.60
C ILE A 246 -0.21 10.95 34.46
N ARG A 247 -0.46 12.02 35.25
CA ARG A 247 0.57 12.60 36.12
C ARG A 247 1.13 11.52 37.05
N ALA A 248 2.45 11.37 37.08
CA ALA A 248 3.13 10.36 37.87
C ALA A 248 4.55 10.81 38.23
N GLN A 249 5.06 10.37 39.39
CA GLN A 249 6.39 10.73 39.86
C GLN A 249 7.51 10.31 38.90
N PHE A 250 7.36 9.19 38.18
CA PHE A 250 8.40 8.69 37.28
C PHE A 250 8.49 9.44 35.93
N LEU A 251 7.57 10.37 35.62
CA LEU A 251 7.69 11.25 34.44
C LEU A 251 8.96 12.10 34.49
N ASP A 252 9.45 12.43 35.69
CA ASP A 252 10.73 13.10 35.88
C ASP A 252 11.92 12.25 35.44
N LYS A 253 11.86 10.94 35.70
CA LYS A 253 12.88 10.01 35.24
C LYS A 253 12.85 9.88 33.71
N ILE A 254 11.67 9.93 33.09
CA ILE A 254 11.56 9.90 31.62
C ILE A 254 12.17 11.16 31.00
N LYS A 255 11.85 12.34 31.56
CA LYS A 255 12.49 13.61 31.18
C LYS A 255 14.01 13.50 31.27
N GLN A 256 14.53 13.00 32.39
CA GLN A 256 15.97 12.84 32.61
C GLN A 256 16.61 11.84 31.63
N ALA A 257 15.93 10.74 31.30
CA ALA A 257 16.40 9.77 30.32
C ALA A 257 16.62 10.40 28.94
N TYR A 258 15.65 11.16 28.44
CA TYR A 258 15.78 11.86 27.17
C TYR A 258 16.72 13.07 27.22
N HIS A 259 16.94 13.68 28.40
CA HIS A 259 17.98 14.69 28.58
C HIS A 259 19.38 14.08 28.53
N ARG A 260 19.59 12.90 29.14
CA ARG A 260 20.86 12.16 29.06
C ARG A 260 21.15 11.71 27.63
N ARG A 261 20.11 11.24 26.93
CA ARG A 261 20.21 10.72 25.57
C ARG A 261 18.96 11.06 24.76
N ALA A 262 19.03 12.14 23.99
CA ALA A 262 17.90 12.60 23.17
C ALA A 262 17.50 11.60 22.07
N ASP A 263 18.47 10.83 21.55
CA ASP A 263 18.28 9.80 20.52
C ASP A 263 17.97 8.40 21.12
N LEU A 264 17.58 8.31 22.39
CA LEU A 264 17.33 7.04 23.07
C LEU A 264 16.32 6.20 22.27
N PRO A 265 16.70 5.02 21.73
CA PRO A 265 15.83 4.26 20.82
C PRO A 265 14.55 3.76 21.52
N ASN A 266 14.67 3.43 22.79
CA ASN A 266 13.55 3.03 23.63
C ASN A 266 13.86 3.31 25.09
N LEU A 267 12.85 3.73 25.85
CA LEU A 267 12.96 4.04 27.27
C LEU A 267 13.56 2.89 28.09
N LEU A 268 13.30 1.63 27.70
CA LEU A 268 13.83 0.43 28.36
C LEU A 268 15.36 0.29 28.29
N LEU A 269 16.03 1.05 27.42
CA LEU A 269 17.49 1.04 27.27
C LEU A 269 18.19 2.06 28.18
N ASP A 270 17.45 2.96 28.81
CA ASP A 270 18.01 3.90 29.79
C ASP A 270 18.37 3.15 31.10
N PRO A 271 19.50 3.44 31.75
CA PRO A 271 19.94 2.72 32.95
C PRO A 271 18.91 2.69 34.09
N ASP A 272 18.21 3.81 34.36
CA ASP A 272 17.28 3.87 35.49
C ASP A 272 16.07 2.96 35.26
N PHE A 273 15.57 2.92 34.02
CA PHE A 273 14.43 2.08 33.64
C PHE A 273 14.81 0.63 33.42
N ARG A 274 15.99 0.37 32.83
CA ARG A 274 16.55 -0.97 32.69
C ARG A 274 16.69 -1.63 34.06
N ASP A 275 17.26 -0.92 35.03
CA ASP A 275 17.52 -1.47 36.36
C ASP A 275 16.20 -1.68 37.11
N ALA A 276 15.26 -0.72 37.02
CA ALA A 276 13.91 -0.85 37.59
C ALA A 276 13.15 -2.08 37.06
N VAL A 277 13.10 -2.28 35.74
CA VAL A 277 12.41 -3.43 35.13
C VAL A 277 13.14 -4.74 35.43
N SER A 278 14.47 -4.72 35.45
CA SER A 278 15.27 -5.92 35.78
C SER A 278 15.05 -6.37 37.21
N SER A 279 15.01 -5.43 38.17
CA SER A 279 14.71 -5.75 39.58
C SER A 279 13.28 -6.26 39.79
N ALA A 280 12.32 -5.77 39.00
CA ALA A 280 10.92 -6.19 39.09
C ALA A 280 10.64 -7.54 38.40
N GLN A 281 11.52 -8.02 37.51
CA GLN A 281 11.23 -9.11 36.57
C GLN A 281 10.73 -10.39 37.25
N THR A 282 11.36 -10.82 38.35
CA THR A 282 10.97 -12.05 39.08
C THR A 282 9.55 -11.95 39.62
N ASN A 283 9.25 -10.85 40.30
CA ASN A 283 7.95 -10.57 40.87
C ASN A 283 6.89 -10.34 39.80
N TRP A 284 7.25 -9.67 38.71
CA TRP A 284 6.39 -9.45 37.56
C TRP A 284 5.93 -10.77 36.92
N ARG A 285 6.86 -11.70 36.69
CA ARG A 285 6.53 -13.05 36.20
C ARG A 285 5.67 -13.81 37.18
N LYS A 286 5.96 -13.74 38.48
CA LYS A 286 5.17 -14.39 39.53
C LYS A 286 3.72 -13.90 39.51
N ALA A 287 3.49 -12.58 39.44
CA ALA A 287 2.14 -12.02 39.37
C ALA A 287 1.37 -12.51 38.13
N VAL A 288 1.96 -12.38 36.94
CA VAL A 288 1.31 -12.76 35.66
C VAL A 288 1.03 -14.26 35.61
N THR A 289 2.00 -15.11 35.96
CA THR A 289 1.85 -16.57 35.89
C THR A 289 0.85 -17.10 36.92
N THR A 290 0.87 -16.57 38.15
CA THR A 290 -0.13 -16.92 39.17
C THR A 290 -1.54 -16.55 38.72
N ALA A 291 -1.74 -15.32 38.23
CA ALA A 291 -3.06 -14.87 37.77
C ALA A 291 -3.58 -15.75 36.63
N MET A 292 -2.75 -16.05 35.63
CA MET A 292 -3.13 -16.92 34.51
C MET A 292 -3.41 -18.37 34.96
N THR A 293 -2.62 -18.90 35.90
CA THR A 293 -2.82 -20.25 36.45
C THR A 293 -4.16 -20.35 37.20
N LEU A 294 -4.54 -19.30 37.93
CA LEU A 294 -5.81 -19.22 38.66
C LEU A 294 -6.99 -18.75 37.78
N GLY A 295 -6.81 -18.58 36.47
CA GLY A 295 -7.90 -18.16 35.57
C GLY A 295 -8.34 -16.70 35.74
N VAL A 296 -7.47 -15.83 36.25
CA VAL A 296 -7.67 -14.38 36.33
C VAL A 296 -7.04 -13.71 35.10
N PRO A 297 -7.82 -13.15 34.16
CA PRO A 297 -7.27 -12.49 32.98
C PRO A 297 -6.45 -11.25 33.35
N CYS A 298 -5.24 -11.15 32.80
CA CYS A 298 -4.33 -10.02 32.98
C CYS A 298 -3.70 -9.62 31.63
N LEU A 299 -4.56 -9.28 30.66
CA LEU A 299 -4.18 -9.09 29.26
C LEU A 299 -3.09 -8.02 29.10
N ALA A 300 -3.23 -6.87 29.75
CA ALA A 300 -2.30 -5.75 29.62
C ALA A 300 -0.97 -6.04 30.34
N MET A 301 -0.99 -6.61 31.55
CA MET A 301 0.24 -7.00 32.26
C MET A 301 1.01 -8.11 31.51
N ALA A 302 0.31 -9.13 31.01
CA ALA A 302 0.92 -10.20 30.23
C ALA A 302 1.50 -9.68 28.90
N SER A 303 0.79 -8.78 28.21
CA SER A 303 1.26 -8.14 26.98
C SER A 303 2.47 -7.25 27.22
N SER A 304 2.52 -6.56 28.36
CA SER A 304 3.66 -5.75 28.76
C SER A 304 4.91 -6.61 28.99
N LEU A 305 4.75 -7.77 29.65
CA LEU A 305 5.83 -8.72 29.86
C LEU A 305 6.31 -9.34 28.53
N ALA A 306 5.38 -9.73 27.65
CA ALA A 306 5.69 -10.25 26.32
C ALA A 306 6.38 -9.20 25.42
N TYR A 307 5.99 -7.93 25.52
CA TYR A 307 6.67 -6.82 24.86
C TYR A 307 8.11 -6.68 25.33
N TYR A 308 8.34 -6.67 26.65
CA TYR A 308 9.69 -6.61 27.22
C TYR A 308 10.55 -7.79 26.75
N ASP A 309 10.01 -9.02 26.81
CA ASP A 309 10.73 -10.24 26.39
C ASP A 309 11.01 -10.26 24.89
N SER A 310 10.09 -9.77 24.06
CA SER A 310 10.29 -9.65 22.62
C SER A 310 11.35 -8.60 22.31
N TYR A 311 11.28 -7.43 22.95
CA TYR A 311 12.20 -6.32 22.68
C TYR A 311 13.65 -6.64 23.07
N ARG A 312 13.88 -7.41 24.15
CA ARG A 312 15.22 -7.81 24.58
C ARG A 312 15.80 -9.02 23.84
N SER A 313 15.01 -9.69 22.99
CA SER A 313 15.42 -10.93 22.33
C SER A 313 16.10 -10.63 20.99
N ALA A 314 17.35 -11.08 20.82
CA ALA A 314 18.08 -10.89 19.57
C ALA A 314 17.48 -11.64 18.37
N ASN A 315 16.80 -12.76 18.65
CA ASN A 315 16.10 -13.57 17.65
C ASN A 315 14.67 -13.82 18.10
N LEU A 316 13.72 -13.59 17.20
CA LEU A 316 12.31 -13.84 17.41
C LEU A 316 11.82 -14.93 16.43
N PRO A 317 10.68 -15.60 16.69
CA PRO A 317 10.20 -16.70 15.85
C PRO A 317 9.73 -16.27 14.44
N GLN A 318 9.79 -14.98 14.09
CA GLN A 318 9.45 -14.49 12.76
C GLN A 318 10.37 -15.04 11.67
N ASN A 319 11.52 -15.66 12.00
CA ASN A 319 12.27 -16.44 11.03
C ASN A 319 11.45 -17.61 10.47
N LEU A 320 10.63 -18.29 11.27
CA LEU A 320 9.70 -19.31 10.81
C LEU A 320 8.56 -18.69 10.01
N THR A 321 7.99 -17.57 10.46
CA THR A 321 6.97 -16.85 9.69
C THR A 321 7.50 -16.41 8.33
N GLN A 322 8.74 -15.93 8.28
CA GLN A 322 9.40 -15.55 7.04
C GLN A 322 9.69 -16.78 6.18
N ALA A 323 10.19 -17.88 6.75
CA ALA A 323 10.38 -19.14 6.02
C ALA A 323 9.07 -19.70 5.48
N GLN A 324 7.96 -19.56 6.22
CA GLN A 324 6.63 -19.88 5.74
C GLN A 324 6.23 -18.97 4.57
N ARG A 325 6.44 -17.65 4.67
CA ARG A 325 6.21 -16.70 3.55
C ARG A 325 7.06 -17.04 2.33
N ASP A 326 8.33 -17.37 2.52
CA ASP A 326 9.25 -17.76 1.45
C ASP A 326 8.85 -19.10 0.84
N PHE A 327 8.37 -20.05 1.66
CA PHE A 327 7.80 -21.32 1.21
C PHE A 327 6.53 -21.08 0.36
N PHE A 328 5.66 -20.16 0.76
CA PHE A 328 4.54 -19.72 -0.07
C PHE A 328 5.00 -18.94 -1.31
N GLY A 329 6.15 -18.26 -1.27
CA GLY A 329 6.72 -17.46 -2.36
C GLY A 329 7.39 -18.28 -3.48
N ALA A 330 7.52 -19.59 -3.34
CA ALA A 330 8.28 -20.43 -4.27
C ALA A 330 7.44 -21.05 -5.43
N SER A 331 6.23 -20.56 -5.73
CA SER A 331 5.40 -21.02 -6.87
C SER A 331 4.66 -19.95 -7.69
N GLY A 332 5.10 -18.68 -7.62
CA GLY A 332 4.71 -17.58 -8.53
C GLY A 332 3.54 -16.70 -8.05
N ASP A 333 3.83 -15.50 -7.53
CA ASP A 333 2.85 -14.52 -7.04
C ASP A 333 1.79 -14.14 -8.10
N LEU A 334 2.20 -14.00 -9.37
CA LEU A 334 1.31 -13.68 -10.48
C LEU A 334 0.27 -14.78 -10.74
N ASN A 335 0.66 -16.05 -10.67
CA ASN A 335 -0.25 -17.17 -10.89
C ASN A 335 -1.38 -17.18 -9.84
N LYS A 336 -1.01 -17.01 -8.56
CA LYS A 336 -1.94 -16.98 -7.44
C LYS A 336 -2.90 -15.80 -7.51
N ARG A 337 -2.39 -14.62 -7.83
CA ARG A 337 -3.16 -13.37 -7.76
C ARG A 337 -3.96 -13.06 -9.02
N LYS A 338 -3.55 -13.56 -10.17
CA LYS A 338 -4.09 -13.16 -11.48
C LYS A 338 -4.46 -14.32 -12.39
N LEU A 339 -3.55 -15.26 -12.66
CA LEU A 339 -3.78 -16.27 -13.70
C LEU A 339 -4.83 -17.31 -13.32
N THR A 340 -4.69 -17.96 -12.15
CA THR A 340 -5.68 -18.95 -11.70
C THR A 340 -7.06 -18.34 -11.48
N PRO A 341 -7.20 -17.17 -10.81
CA PRO A 341 -8.49 -16.48 -10.72
C PRO A 341 -9.10 -16.16 -12.09
N ALA A 342 -8.32 -15.69 -13.06
CA ALA A 342 -8.79 -15.39 -14.41
C ALA A 342 -9.28 -16.65 -15.15
N LEU A 343 -8.53 -17.76 -15.07
CA LEU A 343 -8.94 -19.04 -15.66
C LEU A 343 -10.20 -19.60 -15.01
N TYR A 344 -10.34 -19.45 -13.69
CA TYR A 344 -11.55 -19.83 -12.99
C TYR A 344 -12.75 -19.00 -13.42
N SER A 345 -12.59 -17.68 -13.58
CA SER A 345 -13.63 -16.80 -14.14
C SER A 345 -14.08 -17.25 -15.54
N LEU A 346 -13.14 -17.54 -16.45
CA LEU A 346 -13.45 -18.09 -17.78
C LEU A 346 -14.19 -19.42 -17.70
N TYR A 347 -13.82 -20.27 -16.74
CA TYR A 347 -14.49 -21.55 -16.50
C TYR A 347 -15.95 -21.36 -16.06
N GLN A 348 -16.20 -20.45 -15.12
CA GLN A 348 -17.54 -20.11 -14.65
C GLN A 348 -18.42 -19.53 -15.77
N GLN A 349 -17.83 -18.83 -16.72
CA GLN A 349 -18.51 -18.28 -17.90
C GLN A 349 -18.69 -19.30 -19.03
N HIS A 350 -18.25 -20.55 -18.85
CA HIS A 350 -18.25 -21.60 -19.88
C HIS A 350 -17.47 -21.23 -21.15
N LEU A 351 -16.42 -20.41 -21.00
CA LEU A 351 -15.54 -19.99 -22.09
C LEU A 351 -14.30 -20.89 -22.24
N LEU A 352 -14.05 -21.80 -21.28
CA LEU A 352 -13.03 -22.84 -21.39
C LEU A 352 -13.62 -24.13 -21.94
N SER A 353 -12.82 -24.85 -22.75
CA SER A 353 -13.17 -26.18 -23.24
C SER A 353 -13.34 -27.18 -22.09
N ASN A 354 -14.26 -28.13 -22.24
CA ASN A 354 -14.39 -29.26 -21.32
C ASN A 354 -13.11 -30.09 -21.21
N GLY A 355 -12.26 -30.10 -22.25
CA GLY A 355 -10.96 -30.77 -22.26
C GLY A 355 -9.81 -29.93 -21.70
N PHE A 356 -10.10 -28.85 -20.98
CA PHE A 356 -9.08 -28.00 -20.37
C PHE A 356 -8.33 -28.69 -19.23
N ALA A 357 -7.01 -28.45 -19.17
CA ALA A 357 -6.14 -28.79 -18.06
C ALA A 357 -5.08 -27.68 -17.87
N MET A 358 -4.70 -27.41 -16.62
CA MET A 358 -3.64 -26.46 -16.25
C MET A 358 -2.55 -27.19 -15.46
N ILE A 359 -1.30 -26.99 -15.85
CA ILE A 359 -0.14 -27.60 -15.19
C ILE A 359 0.73 -26.51 -14.58
N GLY A 360 0.90 -26.54 -13.25
CA GLY A 360 1.95 -25.76 -12.58
C GLY A 360 3.31 -26.43 -12.77
N PHE A 361 4.33 -25.68 -13.19
CA PHE A 361 5.69 -26.19 -13.37
C PHE A 361 6.68 -25.31 -12.63
N THR A 362 7.17 -25.76 -11.46
CA THR A 362 8.12 -24.97 -10.65
C THR A 362 9.10 -25.87 -9.89
N ARG A 363 10.18 -25.28 -9.36
CA ARG A 363 11.19 -25.98 -8.55
C ARG A 363 10.65 -26.56 -7.24
N THR A 364 9.53 -26.02 -6.75
CA THR A 364 8.97 -26.43 -5.46
C THR A 364 8.40 -27.84 -5.56
N LYS A 365 8.83 -28.73 -4.66
CA LYS A 365 8.30 -30.10 -4.60
C LYS A 365 6.90 -30.08 -3.97
N MET A 366 5.89 -30.34 -4.80
CA MET A 366 4.51 -30.56 -4.38
C MET A 366 3.84 -31.57 -5.31
N ASP A 367 2.81 -32.26 -4.84
CA ASP A 367 1.96 -33.11 -5.66
C ASP A 367 0.75 -32.33 -6.21
N HIS A 368 -0.09 -33.00 -7.01
CA HIS A 368 -1.28 -32.37 -7.59
C HIS A 368 -2.27 -31.89 -6.52
N GLN A 369 -2.43 -32.62 -5.41
CA GLN A 369 -3.41 -32.27 -4.37
C GLN A 369 -2.96 -31.04 -3.57
N ALA A 370 -1.68 -30.96 -3.22
CA ALA A 370 -1.09 -29.81 -2.58
C ALA A 370 -1.19 -28.56 -3.47
N PHE A 371 -0.97 -28.72 -4.79
CA PHE A 371 -1.15 -27.62 -5.74
C PHE A 371 -2.61 -27.15 -5.82
N ARG A 372 -3.58 -28.07 -5.86
CA ARG A 372 -5.02 -27.75 -5.85
C ARG A 372 -5.44 -27.01 -4.58
N ASN A 373 -4.96 -27.45 -3.42
CA ASN A 373 -5.22 -26.78 -2.15
C ASN A 373 -4.65 -25.35 -2.16
N LEU A 374 -3.42 -25.19 -2.67
CA LEU A 374 -2.79 -23.87 -2.78
C LEU A 374 -3.57 -22.94 -3.70
N MET A 375 -4.01 -23.44 -4.86
CA MET A 375 -4.82 -22.67 -5.81
C MET A 375 -6.24 -22.38 -5.28
N THR A 376 -6.77 -23.26 -4.43
CA THR A 376 -8.05 -23.03 -3.73
C THR A 376 -7.95 -21.83 -2.81
N GLU A 377 -6.94 -21.79 -1.93
CA GLU A 377 -6.77 -20.65 -1.03
C GLU A 377 -6.46 -19.36 -1.79
N ALA A 378 -5.63 -19.43 -2.83
CA ALA A 378 -5.33 -18.27 -3.68
C ALA A 378 -6.60 -17.73 -4.38
N THR A 379 -7.45 -18.62 -4.91
CA THR A 379 -8.69 -18.19 -5.59
C THR A 379 -9.71 -17.63 -4.61
N LYS A 380 -9.81 -18.18 -3.38
CA LYS A 380 -10.64 -17.59 -2.33
C LYS A 380 -10.22 -16.16 -1.98
N GLU A 381 -8.91 -15.90 -1.95
CA GLU A 381 -8.36 -14.60 -1.56
C GLU A 381 -8.42 -13.57 -2.69
N PHE A 382 -8.08 -13.97 -3.93
CA PHE A 382 -7.81 -13.03 -5.01
C PHE A 382 -8.85 -12.99 -6.12
N ALA A 383 -9.74 -13.98 -6.24
CA ALA A 383 -10.85 -13.88 -7.19
C ALA A 383 -11.87 -12.86 -6.68
N GLU A 384 -12.30 -11.95 -7.55
CA GLU A 384 -13.23 -10.88 -7.20
C GLU A 384 -14.59 -11.41 -6.71
N SER A 385 -15.07 -12.51 -7.29
CA SER A 385 -16.27 -13.23 -6.84
C SER A 385 -16.02 -14.23 -5.72
N GLY A 386 -14.76 -14.41 -5.30
CA GLY A 386 -14.31 -15.56 -4.52
C GLY A 386 -14.61 -16.89 -5.20
N ILE A 387 -14.61 -17.97 -4.41
CA ILE A 387 -15.15 -19.26 -4.85
C ILE A 387 -16.68 -19.20 -4.75
N GLY A 388 -17.34 -19.13 -5.91
CA GLY A 388 -18.80 -19.22 -6.06
C GLY A 388 -19.36 -20.59 -5.68
N ASP A 389 -20.07 -21.26 -6.61
CA ASP A 389 -20.60 -22.60 -6.37
C ASP A 389 -19.46 -23.61 -6.09
N PRO A 390 -19.42 -24.25 -4.91
CA PRO A 390 -18.39 -25.23 -4.57
C PRO A 390 -18.29 -26.40 -5.56
N ALA A 391 -19.40 -26.80 -6.20
CA ALA A 391 -19.39 -27.88 -7.19
C ALA A 391 -18.68 -27.47 -8.47
N VAL A 392 -18.82 -26.20 -8.88
CA VAL A 392 -18.10 -25.64 -10.05
C VAL A 392 -16.61 -25.53 -9.76
N TRP A 393 -16.23 -25.06 -8.56
CA TRP A 393 -14.83 -25.04 -8.16
C TRP A 393 -14.23 -26.44 -8.06
N GLU A 394 -14.94 -27.41 -7.47
CA GLU A 394 -14.45 -28.78 -7.39
C GLU A 394 -14.20 -29.35 -8.79
N SER A 395 -15.11 -29.11 -9.73
CA SER A 395 -14.93 -29.52 -11.12
C SER A 395 -13.71 -28.86 -11.78
N PHE A 396 -13.47 -27.56 -11.53
CA PHE A 396 -12.29 -26.85 -12.04
C PHE A 396 -10.99 -27.29 -11.38
N SER A 397 -10.98 -27.50 -10.06
CA SER A 397 -9.78 -27.84 -9.29
C SER A 397 -9.20 -29.20 -9.73
N GLN A 398 -10.05 -30.15 -10.13
CA GLN A 398 -9.62 -31.43 -10.68
C GLN A 398 -8.87 -31.30 -12.02
N LYS A 399 -8.97 -30.16 -12.70
CA LYS A 399 -8.23 -29.83 -13.92
C LYS A 399 -6.86 -29.20 -13.66
N LEU A 400 -6.48 -29.03 -12.38
CA LEU A 400 -5.19 -28.50 -11.97
C LEU A 400 -4.22 -29.64 -11.66
N PHE A 401 -3.09 -29.64 -12.34
CA PHE A 401 -2.00 -30.61 -12.25
C PHE A 401 -0.69 -29.88 -11.95
N TYR A 402 0.35 -30.64 -11.60
CA TYR A 402 1.61 -30.07 -11.17
C TYR A 402 2.82 -30.96 -11.49
N VAL A 403 3.91 -30.34 -11.91
CA VAL A 403 5.22 -30.97 -12.11
C VAL A 403 6.27 -30.19 -11.34
N ALA A 404 7.03 -30.89 -10.49
CA ALA A 404 8.14 -30.31 -9.74
C ALA A 404 9.43 -30.46 -10.55
N GLY A 405 10.00 -29.35 -11.03
CA GLY A 405 11.18 -29.41 -11.90
C GLY A 405 11.97 -28.11 -11.94
N ASP A 406 13.29 -28.23 -12.11
CA ASP A 406 14.12 -27.07 -12.44
C ASP A 406 13.89 -26.69 -13.92
N PRO A 407 13.52 -25.44 -14.24
CA PRO A 407 13.34 -24.98 -15.61
C PRO A 407 14.58 -25.10 -16.51
N THR A 408 15.76 -25.34 -15.93
CA THR A 408 17.00 -25.57 -16.66
C THR A 408 17.33 -27.06 -16.83
N ASP A 409 16.63 -27.97 -16.17
CA ASP A 409 16.90 -29.40 -16.20
C ASP A 409 16.13 -30.13 -17.33
N PRO A 410 16.80 -30.78 -18.30
CA PRO A 410 16.14 -31.53 -19.36
C PRO A 410 15.21 -32.66 -18.87
N SER A 411 15.50 -33.34 -17.76
CA SER A 411 14.65 -34.45 -17.27
C SER A 411 13.24 -33.97 -16.93
N ALA A 412 13.14 -32.80 -16.29
CA ALA A 412 11.85 -32.23 -15.91
C ALA A 412 10.92 -31.98 -17.12
N TYR A 413 11.48 -31.70 -18.31
CA TYR A 413 10.69 -31.51 -19.52
C TYR A 413 10.25 -32.84 -20.16
N GLN A 414 10.94 -33.95 -19.88
CA GLN A 414 10.45 -35.28 -20.25
C GLN A 414 9.27 -35.68 -19.36
N GLU A 415 9.35 -35.45 -18.05
CA GLU A 415 8.22 -35.66 -17.15
C GLU A 415 7.00 -34.80 -17.54
N LEU A 416 7.24 -33.52 -17.87
CA LEU A 416 6.19 -32.63 -18.39
C LEU A 416 5.58 -33.16 -19.69
N LYS A 417 6.39 -33.67 -20.61
CA LYS A 417 5.93 -34.24 -21.88
C LYS A 417 5.09 -35.50 -21.68
N GLU A 418 5.48 -36.37 -20.76
CA GLU A 418 4.72 -37.56 -20.40
C GLU A 418 3.36 -37.18 -19.82
N LEU A 419 3.32 -36.24 -18.87
CA LEU A 419 2.06 -35.75 -18.29
C LEU A 419 1.15 -35.12 -19.34
N LEU A 420 1.70 -34.27 -20.22
CA LEU A 420 0.94 -33.66 -21.32
C LEU A 420 0.31 -34.74 -22.21
N SER A 421 1.07 -35.78 -22.57
CA SER A 421 0.58 -36.87 -23.42
C SER A 421 -0.54 -37.66 -22.75
N ASN A 422 -0.43 -37.91 -21.44
CA ASN A 422 -1.49 -38.58 -20.67
C ASN A 422 -2.77 -37.74 -20.62
N LEU A 423 -2.64 -36.43 -20.36
CA LEU A 423 -3.78 -35.51 -20.32
C LEU A 423 -4.45 -35.33 -21.69
N ASP A 424 -3.67 -35.39 -22.77
CA ASP A 424 -4.22 -35.36 -24.13
C ASP A 424 -5.20 -36.54 -24.35
N HIS A 425 -4.91 -37.72 -23.79
CA HIS A 425 -5.79 -38.90 -23.83
C HIS A 425 -6.95 -38.83 -22.82
N GLU A 426 -6.69 -38.41 -21.57
CA GLU A 426 -7.66 -38.45 -20.48
C GLU A 426 -8.67 -37.30 -20.51
N GLN A 427 -8.22 -36.08 -20.82
CA GLN A 427 -9.04 -34.87 -20.82
C GLN A 427 -9.54 -34.50 -22.23
N GLY A 428 -8.92 -35.01 -23.29
CA GLY A 428 -9.30 -34.66 -24.66
C GLY A 428 -8.96 -33.21 -25.01
N THR A 429 -7.76 -32.76 -24.65
CA THR A 429 -7.21 -31.41 -24.93
C THR A 429 -7.03 -31.12 -26.44
N ALA A 430 -7.14 -32.16 -27.28
CA ALA A 430 -6.79 -32.16 -28.70
C ALA A 430 -5.33 -31.74 -28.98
N CYS A 431 -4.43 -32.00 -28.04
CA CYS A 431 -3.00 -31.64 -28.11
C CYS A 431 -2.73 -30.14 -28.27
N ASN A 432 -3.70 -29.28 -27.95
CA ASN A 432 -3.54 -27.83 -27.96
C ASN A 432 -2.81 -27.37 -26.70
N ARG A 433 -1.79 -26.52 -26.84
CA ARG A 433 -0.91 -26.15 -25.72
C ARG A 433 -0.64 -24.65 -25.68
N VAL A 434 -0.77 -24.08 -24.48
CA VAL A 434 -0.31 -22.72 -24.16
C VAL A 434 0.76 -22.83 -23.08
N PHE A 435 1.98 -22.40 -23.37
CA PHE A 435 3.05 -22.25 -22.39
C PHE A 435 3.06 -20.83 -21.87
N TYR A 436 2.79 -20.62 -20.58
CA TYR A 436 2.82 -19.30 -19.96
C TYR A 436 4.10 -19.11 -19.14
N LEU A 437 4.96 -18.16 -19.54
CA LEU A 437 6.19 -17.84 -18.82
C LEU A 437 5.96 -16.81 -17.72
N SER A 438 5.40 -17.25 -16.59
CA SER A 438 5.28 -16.44 -15.36
C SER A 438 6.55 -16.57 -14.49
N THR A 439 7.72 -16.43 -15.11
CA THR A 439 9.03 -16.63 -14.50
C THR A 439 9.89 -15.37 -14.63
N PRO A 440 10.97 -15.24 -13.84
CA PRO A 440 11.95 -14.19 -14.06
C PRO A 440 12.51 -14.19 -15.50
N PRO A 441 12.81 -13.02 -16.11
CA PRO A 441 13.21 -12.90 -17.52
C PRO A 441 14.46 -13.70 -17.90
N GLU A 442 15.39 -13.88 -16.96
CA GLU A 442 16.61 -14.67 -17.15
C GLU A 442 16.32 -16.15 -17.46
N LEU A 443 15.13 -16.66 -17.10
CA LEU A 443 14.71 -18.02 -17.39
C LEU A 443 14.01 -18.17 -18.74
N TYR A 444 13.63 -17.09 -19.43
CA TYR A 444 12.89 -17.19 -20.70
C TYR A 444 13.66 -17.98 -21.75
N ALA A 445 14.91 -17.61 -22.03
CA ALA A 445 15.71 -18.30 -23.04
C ALA A 445 16.02 -19.76 -22.67
N PRO A 446 16.43 -20.10 -21.43
CA PRO A 446 16.55 -21.49 -20.99
C PRO A 446 15.26 -22.30 -21.19
N ILE A 447 14.10 -21.77 -20.78
CA ILE A 447 12.83 -22.48 -20.91
C ILE A 447 12.48 -22.71 -22.38
N VAL A 448 12.58 -21.69 -23.22
CA VAL A 448 12.30 -21.80 -24.67
C VAL A 448 13.17 -22.90 -25.30
N LYS A 449 14.47 -22.93 -25.00
CA LYS A 449 15.39 -23.95 -25.51
C LYS A 449 14.98 -25.35 -25.07
N GLN A 450 14.59 -25.51 -23.81
CA GLN A 450 14.17 -26.81 -23.28
C GLN A 450 12.84 -27.29 -23.86
N LEU A 451 11.85 -26.39 -24.06
CA LEU A 451 10.60 -26.70 -24.75
C LEU A 451 10.86 -27.20 -26.19
N GLY A 452 11.80 -26.54 -26.89
CA GLY A 452 12.25 -26.95 -28.21
C GLY A 452 12.96 -28.31 -28.21
N ALA A 453 13.92 -28.50 -27.29
CA ALA A 453 14.69 -29.73 -27.16
C ALA A 453 13.83 -30.95 -26.77
N ALA A 454 12.82 -30.76 -25.92
CA ALA A 454 11.85 -31.80 -25.57
C ALA A 454 10.88 -32.14 -26.73
N GLY A 455 10.83 -31.29 -27.76
CA GLY A 455 9.96 -31.46 -28.92
C GLY A 455 8.48 -31.19 -28.60
N ILE A 456 8.19 -30.34 -27.62
CA ILE A 456 6.82 -30.00 -27.20
C ILE A 456 6.39 -28.59 -27.64
N SER A 457 7.25 -27.87 -28.38
CA SER A 457 6.97 -26.53 -28.93
C SER A 457 6.21 -26.53 -30.27
N LYS A 458 6.00 -27.70 -30.89
CA LYS A 458 5.33 -27.84 -32.20
C LYS A 458 4.01 -28.60 -32.09
N ALA A 459 3.09 -28.29 -32.98
CA ALA A 459 1.83 -29.01 -33.14
C ALA A 459 2.08 -30.51 -33.33
N SER A 460 1.36 -31.34 -32.57
CA SER A 460 1.50 -32.81 -32.64
C SER A 460 0.61 -33.42 -33.73
N THR A 461 -0.46 -32.73 -34.11
CA THR A 461 -1.38 -33.09 -35.20
C THR A 461 -1.68 -31.87 -36.10
N PRO A 462 -2.18 -32.07 -37.33
CA PRO A 462 -2.54 -30.95 -38.23
C PRO A 462 -3.59 -29.99 -37.68
N ASP A 463 -4.47 -30.48 -36.80
CA ASP A 463 -5.56 -29.68 -36.20
C ASP A 463 -5.19 -29.09 -34.83
N SER A 464 -3.98 -29.40 -34.33
CA SER A 464 -3.48 -28.89 -33.05
C SER A 464 -2.63 -27.63 -33.22
N TRP A 465 -2.52 -26.84 -32.15
CA TRP A 465 -1.64 -25.67 -32.11
C TRP A 465 -0.86 -25.60 -30.79
N VAL A 466 0.30 -24.94 -30.85
CA VAL A 466 1.12 -24.64 -29.68
C VAL A 466 1.43 -23.15 -29.67
N ARG A 467 1.21 -22.51 -28.53
CA ARG A 467 1.44 -21.08 -28.32
C ARG A 467 2.26 -20.85 -27.06
N ILE A 468 2.98 -19.74 -27.04
CA ILE A 468 3.77 -19.29 -25.89
C ILE A 468 3.41 -17.86 -25.52
N ILE A 469 3.10 -17.65 -24.24
CA ILE A 469 2.87 -16.35 -23.65
C ILE A 469 4.12 -15.92 -22.90
N ILE A 470 4.61 -14.72 -23.21
CA ILE A 470 5.79 -14.13 -22.56
C ILE A 470 5.39 -12.82 -21.88
N GLU A 471 5.76 -12.69 -20.61
CA GLU A 471 5.55 -11.47 -19.81
C GLU A 471 6.67 -10.45 -20.03
N LYS A 472 6.35 -9.16 -19.80
CA LYS A 472 7.36 -8.10 -19.79
C LYS A 472 8.36 -8.31 -18.63
N PRO A 473 9.61 -7.84 -18.73
CA PRO A 473 10.21 -7.05 -19.83
C PRO A 473 10.62 -7.86 -21.07
N PHE A 474 10.44 -7.28 -22.26
CA PHE A 474 10.92 -7.82 -23.54
C PHE A 474 12.31 -7.24 -23.87
N GLY A 475 13.30 -7.60 -23.06
CA GLY A 475 14.61 -6.96 -23.04
C GLY A 475 14.63 -5.67 -22.21
N TYR A 476 15.82 -5.09 -22.05
CA TYR A 476 16.07 -3.86 -21.29
C TYR A 476 16.57 -2.70 -22.16
N ASP A 477 16.94 -3.02 -23.40
CA ASP A 477 17.38 -2.15 -24.47
C ASP A 477 17.15 -2.88 -25.81
N LEU A 478 17.42 -2.19 -26.93
CA LEU A 478 17.26 -2.77 -28.27
C LEU A 478 18.08 -4.06 -28.46
N SER A 479 19.32 -4.09 -27.99
CA SER A 479 20.24 -5.21 -28.20
C SER A 479 19.77 -6.48 -27.47
N THR A 480 19.34 -6.33 -26.22
CA THR A 480 18.83 -7.42 -25.37
C THR A 480 17.46 -7.89 -25.83
N ALA A 481 16.62 -6.99 -26.35
CA ALA A 481 15.35 -7.34 -26.98
C ALA A 481 15.55 -8.18 -28.24
N ILE A 482 16.46 -7.77 -29.14
CA ILE A 482 16.81 -8.54 -30.36
C ILE A 482 17.34 -9.91 -29.98
N LYS A 483 18.22 -9.99 -28.98
CA LYS A 483 18.75 -11.26 -28.49
C LYS A 483 17.65 -12.18 -27.96
N LEU A 484 16.77 -11.67 -27.10
CA LEU A 484 15.65 -12.44 -26.55
C LEU A 484 14.74 -12.95 -27.69
N ASN A 485 14.41 -12.09 -28.65
CA ASN A 485 13.58 -12.47 -29.78
C ASN A 485 14.24 -13.52 -30.68
N SER A 486 15.54 -13.41 -30.94
CA SER A 486 16.28 -14.43 -31.69
C SER A 486 16.23 -15.80 -31.01
N GLU A 487 16.29 -15.83 -29.67
CA GLU A 487 16.18 -17.08 -28.91
C GLU A 487 14.76 -17.67 -28.98
N VAL A 488 13.73 -16.83 -28.88
CA VAL A 488 12.32 -17.24 -29.05
C VAL A 488 12.07 -17.77 -30.47
N ALA A 489 12.48 -17.00 -31.49
CA ALA A 489 12.32 -17.32 -32.90
C ALA A 489 13.09 -18.57 -33.35
N SER A 490 14.09 -19.01 -32.58
CA SER A 490 14.80 -20.28 -32.84
C SER A 490 13.93 -21.52 -32.58
N VAL A 491 12.83 -21.38 -31.84
CA VAL A 491 11.95 -22.48 -31.42
C VAL A 491 10.49 -22.27 -31.81
N PHE A 492 9.98 -21.04 -31.77
CA PHE A 492 8.59 -20.68 -32.03
C PHE A 492 8.48 -19.71 -33.22
N ASP A 493 7.51 -19.95 -34.09
CA ASP A 493 7.14 -19.00 -35.15
C ASP A 493 6.37 -17.81 -34.55
N GLU A 494 6.41 -16.64 -35.19
CA GLU A 494 5.81 -15.41 -34.64
C GLU A 494 4.28 -15.52 -34.40
N ASN A 495 3.57 -16.36 -35.17
CA ASN A 495 2.14 -16.64 -34.94
C ASN A 495 1.87 -17.50 -33.69
N GLN A 496 2.90 -18.11 -33.11
CA GLN A 496 2.82 -18.86 -31.85
C GLN A 496 3.13 -17.96 -30.64
N VAL A 497 3.68 -16.76 -30.83
CA VAL A 497 4.22 -15.93 -29.75
C VAL A 497 3.25 -14.83 -29.34
N TYR A 498 2.90 -14.81 -28.06
CA TYR A 498 1.94 -13.89 -27.44
C TYR A 498 2.66 -13.06 -26.36
N ARG A 499 3.17 -11.90 -26.76
CA ARG A 499 3.86 -10.96 -25.86
C ARG A 499 2.82 -10.12 -25.12
N ILE A 500 2.66 -10.36 -23.82
CA ILE A 500 1.64 -9.69 -23.01
C ILE A 500 2.01 -8.23 -22.73
N ASP A 501 1.05 -7.37 -23.01
CA ASP A 501 0.92 -6.06 -22.41
C ASP A 501 -0.50 -5.95 -21.83
N HIS A 502 -0.62 -6.04 -20.50
CA HIS A 502 -1.92 -6.06 -19.84
C HIS A 502 -2.75 -4.77 -20.03
N TYR A 503 -2.16 -3.66 -20.50
CA TYR A 503 -2.95 -2.48 -20.86
C TYR A 503 -3.84 -2.73 -22.08
N LEU A 504 -3.39 -3.56 -23.04
CA LEU A 504 -4.18 -3.90 -24.22
C LEU A 504 -5.42 -4.73 -23.86
N GLY A 505 -5.37 -5.50 -22.77
CA GLY A 505 -6.51 -6.26 -22.26
C GLY A 505 -7.59 -5.39 -21.58
N LYS A 506 -7.34 -4.10 -21.36
CA LYS A 506 -8.31 -3.21 -20.69
C LYS A 506 -9.42 -2.79 -21.63
N GLU A 507 -10.65 -2.87 -21.14
CA GLU A 507 -11.88 -2.59 -21.90
C GLU A 507 -11.85 -1.22 -22.61
N THR A 508 -11.42 -0.17 -21.91
CA THR A 508 -11.34 1.19 -22.43
C THR A 508 -10.27 1.39 -23.49
N VAL A 509 -9.19 0.62 -23.44
CA VAL A 509 -8.12 0.64 -24.46
C VAL A 509 -8.62 -0.01 -25.75
N GLN A 510 -9.36 -1.12 -25.64
CA GLN A 510 -10.02 -1.76 -26.78
C GLN A 510 -11.09 -0.86 -27.39
N ASN A 511 -11.84 -0.15 -26.55
CA ASN A 511 -12.88 0.77 -26.99
C ASN A 511 -12.35 1.95 -27.82
N ILE A 512 -11.04 2.24 -27.82
CA ILE A 512 -10.46 3.26 -28.71
C ILE A 512 -10.76 2.92 -30.18
N LEU A 513 -10.67 1.64 -30.57
CA LEU A 513 -10.94 1.20 -31.94
C LEU A 513 -12.42 1.41 -32.30
N VAL A 514 -13.33 0.98 -31.42
CA VAL A 514 -14.78 1.14 -31.61
C VAL A 514 -15.14 2.62 -31.63
N PHE A 515 -14.64 3.39 -30.68
CA PHE A 515 -14.93 4.82 -30.56
C PHE A 515 -14.51 5.58 -31.82
N ARG A 516 -13.33 5.30 -32.37
CA ARG A 516 -12.84 5.95 -33.58
C ARG A 516 -13.57 5.49 -34.84
N PHE A 517 -13.65 4.19 -35.07
CA PHE A 517 -14.00 3.66 -36.39
C PHE A 517 -15.48 3.27 -36.54
N ALA A 518 -16.25 3.18 -35.45
CA ALA A 518 -17.70 2.93 -35.51
C ALA A 518 -18.54 4.22 -35.45
N ASN A 519 -17.93 5.39 -35.19
CA ASN A 519 -18.65 6.64 -34.99
C ASN A 519 -18.31 7.68 -36.07
N GLY A 520 -19.25 7.91 -36.99
CA GLY A 520 -19.07 8.83 -38.12
C GLY A 520 -18.83 10.30 -37.74
N ILE A 521 -19.06 10.68 -36.47
CA ILE A 521 -18.81 12.05 -35.97
C ILE A 521 -17.38 12.27 -35.49
N PHE A 522 -16.64 11.22 -35.09
CA PHE A 522 -15.32 11.37 -34.47
C PHE A 522 -14.17 11.21 -35.45
N GLU A 523 -14.21 10.23 -36.35
CA GLU A 523 -13.13 10.02 -37.32
C GLU A 523 -12.84 11.25 -38.21
N PRO A 524 -13.84 12.02 -38.69
CA PRO A 524 -13.57 13.23 -39.49
C PRO A 524 -12.82 14.35 -38.74
N ILE A 525 -12.94 14.39 -37.41
CA ILE A 525 -12.25 15.36 -36.56
C ILE A 525 -10.95 14.80 -35.93
N TRP A 526 -10.60 13.55 -36.24
CA TRP A 526 -9.44 12.85 -35.68
C TRP A 526 -8.14 13.12 -36.46
N ASN A 527 -7.81 14.38 -36.69
CA ASN A 527 -6.64 14.77 -37.48
C ASN A 527 -6.15 16.18 -37.15
N ARG A 528 -4.98 16.53 -37.70
CA ARG A 528 -4.28 17.82 -37.55
C ARG A 528 -5.09 19.06 -37.87
N ASN A 529 -6.22 18.98 -38.58
CA ASN A 529 -7.04 20.17 -38.83
C ASN A 529 -7.80 20.59 -37.57
N PHE A 530 -8.19 19.63 -36.73
CA PHE A 530 -9.05 19.84 -35.56
C PHE A 530 -8.31 19.60 -34.24
N ILE A 531 -7.33 18.71 -34.19
CA ILE A 531 -6.56 18.40 -32.98
C ILE A 531 -5.37 19.36 -32.86
N ASP A 532 -5.18 19.93 -31.67
CA ASP A 532 -4.01 20.76 -31.32
C ASP A 532 -2.84 19.91 -30.80
N HIS A 533 -3.13 18.99 -29.87
CA HIS A 533 -2.18 18.02 -29.31
C HIS A 533 -2.91 16.88 -28.61
N VAL A 534 -2.17 15.80 -28.33
CA VAL A 534 -2.65 14.64 -27.57
C VAL A 534 -1.77 14.46 -26.34
N GLN A 535 -2.39 14.15 -25.20
CA GLN A 535 -1.70 13.81 -23.95
C GLN A 535 -2.05 12.37 -23.54
N ILE A 536 -1.05 11.55 -23.25
CA ILE A 536 -1.21 10.20 -22.70
C ILE A 536 -0.54 10.20 -21.33
N THR A 537 -1.31 10.04 -20.27
CA THR A 537 -0.80 10.08 -18.89
C THR A 537 -1.02 8.72 -18.24
N ALA A 538 0.01 8.17 -17.60
CA ALA A 538 -0.14 7.13 -16.57
C ALA A 538 0.57 7.56 -15.28
N ALA A 539 -0.23 8.01 -14.32
CA ALA A 539 0.22 8.50 -13.04
C ALA A 539 -0.07 7.46 -11.95
N GLU A 540 0.88 7.27 -11.05
CA GLU A 540 0.73 6.42 -9.87
C GLU A 540 0.93 7.24 -8.61
N ALA A 541 0.02 7.09 -7.64
CA ALA A 541 0.16 7.74 -6.34
C ALA A 541 1.21 7.08 -5.43
N VAL A 542 1.52 5.82 -5.70
CA VAL A 542 2.48 5.03 -4.91
C VAL A 542 3.92 5.31 -5.35
N GLY A 543 4.86 5.15 -4.41
CA GLY A 543 6.30 5.15 -4.68
C GLY A 543 6.81 3.79 -5.17
N ALA A 544 8.12 3.61 -5.19
CA ALA A 544 8.73 2.33 -5.54
C ALA A 544 8.60 1.29 -4.41
N GLY A 545 8.65 1.73 -3.14
CA GLY A 545 8.36 0.88 -1.98
C GLY A 545 9.27 -0.35 -1.91
N ASP A 546 8.70 -1.55 -1.74
CA ASP A 546 9.50 -2.79 -1.68
C ASP A 546 10.12 -3.19 -3.03
N ARG A 547 9.70 -2.55 -4.13
CA ARG A 547 10.19 -2.81 -5.49
C ARG A 547 11.31 -1.86 -5.93
N VAL A 548 11.92 -1.14 -4.99
CA VAL A 548 13.02 -0.20 -5.27
C VAL A 548 14.11 -0.83 -6.14
N GLY A 549 14.58 -2.05 -5.83
CA GLY A 549 15.63 -2.70 -6.61
C GLY A 549 15.27 -2.96 -8.08
N TYR A 550 14.02 -3.38 -8.34
CA TYR A 550 13.52 -3.52 -9.71
C TYR A 550 13.40 -2.16 -10.42
N TYR A 551 12.88 -1.15 -9.70
CA TYR A 551 12.58 0.14 -10.29
C TYR A 551 13.84 0.98 -10.57
N GLU A 552 14.91 0.77 -9.79
CA GLU A 552 16.23 1.37 -9.99
C GLU A 552 16.82 0.94 -11.33
N ALA A 553 16.75 -0.35 -11.67
CA ALA A 553 17.20 -0.86 -12.96
C ALA A 553 16.29 -0.46 -14.14
N SER A 554 14.98 -0.36 -13.89
CA SER A 554 14.00 -0.11 -14.96
C SER A 554 13.81 1.38 -15.28
N GLY A 555 13.45 2.17 -14.27
CA GLY A 555 12.94 3.55 -14.42
C GLY A 555 11.57 3.62 -15.10
N ALA A 556 10.95 4.80 -15.05
CA ALA A 556 9.62 5.08 -15.60
C ALA A 556 9.54 4.92 -17.13
N LEU A 557 10.64 5.17 -17.85
CA LEU A 557 10.69 5.05 -19.30
C LEU A 557 10.52 3.59 -19.76
N ARG A 558 11.25 2.65 -19.15
CA ARG A 558 11.12 1.21 -19.48
C ARG A 558 9.88 0.57 -18.85
N ASP A 559 9.53 0.96 -17.63
CA ASP A 559 8.45 0.28 -16.90
C ASP A 559 7.07 0.54 -17.51
N MET A 560 6.85 1.76 -18.02
CA MET A 560 5.53 2.26 -18.43
C MET A 560 5.49 2.82 -19.85
N ILE A 561 6.47 3.64 -20.26
CA ILE A 561 6.39 4.32 -21.56
C ILE A 561 6.66 3.35 -22.69
N GLN A 562 7.81 2.66 -22.68
CA GLN A 562 8.29 1.80 -23.77
C GLN A 562 7.29 0.71 -24.18
N ASN A 563 6.50 0.22 -23.22
CA ASN A 563 5.47 -0.79 -23.44
C ASN A 563 4.06 -0.15 -23.50
N HIS A 564 3.42 0.02 -22.34
CA HIS A 564 2.01 0.34 -22.17
C HIS A 564 1.60 1.59 -22.94
N LEU A 565 2.37 2.67 -22.79
CA LEU A 565 1.98 3.96 -23.39
C LEU A 565 2.31 4.04 -24.88
N MET A 566 3.35 3.35 -25.36
CA MET A 566 3.57 3.18 -26.80
C MET A 566 2.45 2.36 -27.46
N GLN A 567 1.93 1.34 -26.77
CA GLN A 567 0.76 0.58 -27.24
C GLN A 567 -0.48 1.46 -27.35
N VAL A 568 -0.82 2.20 -26.30
CA VAL A 568 -1.97 3.14 -26.32
C VAL A 568 -1.77 4.24 -27.37
N PHE A 569 -0.57 4.79 -27.49
CA PHE A 569 -0.22 5.76 -28.53
C PHE A 569 -0.53 5.22 -29.93
N SER A 570 -0.11 4.00 -30.24
CA SER A 570 -0.32 3.41 -31.55
C SER A 570 -1.82 3.27 -31.89
N LEU A 571 -2.67 2.93 -30.92
CA LEU A 571 -4.13 2.81 -31.12
C LEU A 571 -4.80 4.17 -31.34
N VAL A 572 -4.32 5.21 -30.65
CA VAL A 572 -4.82 6.59 -30.83
C VAL A 572 -4.39 7.16 -32.18
N ALA A 573 -3.18 6.82 -32.65
CA ALA A 573 -2.54 7.46 -33.79
C ALA A 573 -2.68 6.69 -35.12
N MET A 574 -2.95 5.38 -35.10
CA MET A 574 -3.08 4.55 -36.32
C MET A 574 -4.14 5.07 -37.31
N GLU A 575 -4.00 4.75 -38.58
CA GLU A 575 -5.06 4.96 -39.57
C GLU A 575 -6.19 3.91 -39.38
N PRO A 576 -7.38 4.14 -39.97
CA PRO A 576 -8.40 3.11 -40.05
C PRO A 576 -7.85 1.84 -40.73
N PRO A 577 -7.91 0.67 -40.08
CA PRO A 577 -7.47 -0.57 -40.68
C PRO A 577 -8.43 -1.00 -41.78
N VAL A 578 -7.92 -1.75 -42.76
CA VAL A 578 -8.72 -2.26 -43.88
C VAL A 578 -9.76 -3.31 -43.45
N SER A 579 -9.57 -3.93 -42.29
CA SER A 579 -10.49 -4.87 -41.66
C SER A 579 -10.20 -5.00 -40.15
N LEU A 580 -11.00 -5.80 -39.45
CA LEU A 580 -10.75 -6.16 -38.04
C LEU A 580 -9.84 -7.40 -37.89
N ASP A 581 -9.22 -7.88 -38.97
CA ASP A 581 -8.20 -8.92 -38.88
C ASP A 581 -7.02 -8.45 -38.01
N ALA A 582 -6.48 -9.37 -37.21
CA ALA A 582 -5.43 -9.06 -36.25
C ALA A 582 -4.17 -8.48 -36.92
N ASN A 583 -3.79 -8.93 -38.12
CA ASN A 583 -2.66 -8.35 -38.84
C ASN A 583 -3.01 -6.99 -39.42
N ALA A 584 -4.22 -6.78 -39.95
CA ALA A 584 -4.64 -5.48 -40.46
C ALA A 584 -4.56 -4.39 -39.38
N ILE A 585 -4.95 -4.70 -38.14
CA ILE A 585 -4.83 -3.78 -37.00
C ILE A 585 -3.35 -3.58 -36.62
N ARG A 586 -2.59 -4.66 -36.46
CA ARG A 586 -1.16 -4.61 -36.07
C ARG A 586 -0.30 -3.89 -37.10
N ASP A 587 -0.60 -4.02 -38.38
CA ASP A 587 0.10 -3.33 -39.47
C ASP A 587 -0.13 -1.82 -39.41
N GLU A 588 -1.34 -1.35 -39.13
CA GLU A 588 -1.60 0.08 -38.96
C GLU A 588 -0.99 0.65 -37.67
N LYS A 589 -0.93 -0.15 -36.58
CA LYS A 589 -0.13 0.21 -35.39
C LYS A 589 1.35 0.33 -35.73
N GLN A 590 1.91 -0.62 -36.48
CA GLN A 590 3.32 -0.58 -36.85
C GLN A 590 3.64 0.58 -37.80
N LYS A 591 2.78 0.83 -38.78
CA LYS A 591 2.93 1.93 -39.75
C LYS A 591 2.98 3.29 -39.06
N VAL A 592 2.17 3.52 -38.02
CA VAL A 592 2.24 4.78 -37.27
C VAL A 592 3.51 4.88 -36.42
N MET A 593 3.97 3.77 -35.83
CA MET A 593 5.26 3.71 -35.11
C MET A 593 6.43 4.03 -36.04
N MET A 594 6.41 3.50 -37.27
CA MET A 594 7.41 3.80 -38.31
C MET A 594 7.36 5.26 -38.78
N ALA A 595 6.22 5.94 -38.65
CA ALA A 595 6.07 7.34 -39.01
C ALA A 595 6.49 8.30 -37.88
N VAL A 596 6.82 7.81 -36.69
CA VAL A 596 7.36 8.66 -35.62
C VAL A 596 8.73 9.20 -36.03
N TYR A 597 8.94 10.50 -35.85
CA TYR A 597 10.22 11.15 -36.10
C TYR A 597 11.33 10.52 -35.23
N PRO A 598 12.38 9.93 -35.84
CA PRO A 598 13.48 9.32 -35.11
C PRO A 598 14.47 10.42 -34.69
N PHE A 599 14.29 10.95 -33.48
CA PHE A 599 15.18 11.99 -32.94
C PHE A 599 16.53 11.39 -32.53
N THR A 600 17.60 12.16 -32.72
CA THR A 600 18.99 11.76 -32.39
C THR A 600 19.36 12.10 -30.94
N HIS A 601 20.51 11.62 -30.46
CA HIS A 601 21.00 11.88 -29.09
C HIS A 601 21.08 13.37 -28.74
N ASP A 602 21.53 14.22 -29.68
CA ASP A 602 21.62 15.67 -29.51
C ASP A 602 20.25 16.37 -29.49
N GLU A 603 19.22 15.72 -30.01
CA GLU A 603 17.85 16.23 -30.00
C GLU A 603 17.07 15.84 -28.74
N VAL A 604 17.54 14.87 -27.94
CA VAL A 604 16.85 14.34 -26.75
C VAL A 604 16.32 15.44 -25.81
N PRO A 605 17.05 16.52 -25.49
CA PRO A 605 16.53 17.61 -24.63
C PRO A 605 15.28 18.30 -25.18
N ARG A 606 15.02 18.21 -26.49
CA ARG A 606 13.82 18.74 -27.16
C ARG A 606 12.70 17.73 -27.26
N PHE A 607 12.90 16.48 -26.86
CA PHE A 607 11.94 15.40 -27.02
C PHE A 607 11.63 14.64 -25.74
N ALA A 608 12.46 14.73 -24.70
CA ALA A 608 12.22 14.00 -23.47
C ALA A 608 12.60 14.81 -22.22
N VAL A 609 11.85 14.59 -21.14
CA VAL A 609 12.13 15.11 -19.80
C VAL A 609 12.13 13.94 -18.82
N ARG A 610 13.16 13.88 -17.97
CA ARG A 610 13.22 12.94 -16.83
C ARG A 610 13.06 13.68 -15.52
N GLY A 611 12.48 13.01 -14.54
CA GLY A 611 12.43 13.49 -13.18
C GLY A 611 12.57 12.38 -12.16
N GLN A 612 12.90 12.76 -10.93
CA GLN A 612 12.91 11.84 -9.80
C GLN A 612 12.26 12.51 -8.59
N TYR A 613 11.28 11.83 -7.98
CA TYR A 613 10.61 12.37 -6.81
C TYR A 613 11.58 12.50 -5.63
N GLY A 614 11.62 13.69 -5.07
CA GLY A 614 12.20 13.97 -3.77
C GLY A 614 11.19 13.72 -2.66
N PRO A 615 11.59 14.00 -1.41
CA PRO A 615 10.66 14.05 -0.29
C PRO A 615 9.50 15.01 -0.61
N GLY A 616 8.31 14.69 -0.14
CA GLY A 616 7.15 15.51 -0.40
C GLY A 616 5.94 15.04 0.40
N THR A 617 4.74 15.41 -0.05
CA THR A 617 3.50 15.08 0.64
C THR A 617 2.54 14.34 -0.29
N SER A 618 2.21 13.09 0.05
CA SER A 618 1.21 12.31 -0.68
C SER A 618 0.02 12.02 0.23
N ASN A 619 -1.20 12.35 -0.21
CA ASN A 619 -2.43 12.22 0.59
C ASN A 619 -2.34 12.89 1.98
N GLY A 620 -1.65 14.03 2.07
CA GLY A 620 -1.48 14.77 3.33
C GLY A 620 -0.48 14.16 4.32
N LYS A 621 0.29 13.13 3.92
CA LYS A 621 1.37 12.53 4.71
C LYS A 621 2.73 12.80 4.07
N PRO A 622 3.78 13.12 4.83
CA PRO A 622 5.14 13.15 4.33
C PRO A 622 5.55 11.78 3.81
N VAL A 623 6.23 11.75 2.67
CA VAL A 623 6.70 10.52 2.04
C VAL A 623 8.13 10.72 1.53
N PRO A 624 8.97 9.67 1.60
CA PRO A 624 10.38 9.78 1.26
C PRO A 624 10.61 9.97 -0.24
N GLY A 625 11.76 10.55 -0.56
CA GLY A 625 12.29 10.60 -1.92
C GLY A 625 12.75 9.23 -2.42
N PHE A 626 12.92 9.05 -3.73
CA PHE A 626 13.33 7.76 -4.29
C PHE A 626 14.70 7.29 -3.78
N ARG A 627 15.67 8.21 -3.69
CA ARG A 627 17.01 7.91 -3.12
C ARG A 627 16.97 7.56 -1.63
N GLU A 628 16.02 8.10 -0.87
CA GLU A 628 15.80 7.74 0.53
C GLU A 628 15.15 6.36 0.67
N GLU A 629 14.26 6.00 -0.26
CA GLU A 629 13.72 4.64 -0.37
C GLU A 629 14.84 3.64 -0.70
N ILE A 630 15.81 3.99 -1.56
CA ILE A 630 17.03 3.19 -1.82
C ILE A 630 17.90 3.05 -0.55
N LYS A 631 18.22 4.16 0.13
CA LYS A 631 18.99 4.13 1.39
C LYS A 631 18.34 3.22 2.43
N SER A 632 17.03 3.36 2.59
CA SER A 632 16.23 2.53 3.50
C SER A 632 16.24 1.05 3.11
N PHE A 633 16.19 0.75 1.81
CA PHE A 633 16.27 -0.60 1.29
C PHE A 633 17.67 -1.20 1.52
N ASN A 634 18.75 -0.48 1.18
CA ASN A 634 20.13 -0.91 1.37
C ASN A 634 20.46 -1.17 2.84
N ALA A 635 19.94 -0.34 3.76
CA ALA A 635 20.12 -0.53 5.20
C ALA A 635 19.44 -1.81 5.73
N LYS A 636 18.37 -2.27 5.08
CA LYS A 636 17.61 -3.48 5.46
C LYS A 636 18.09 -4.73 4.73
N SER A 637 18.65 -4.59 3.53
CA SER A 637 19.11 -5.69 2.68
C SER A 637 20.54 -6.12 3.01
N LYS A 638 20.74 -7.40 3.32
CA LYS A 638 22.08 -8.02 3.41
C LYS A 638 22.63 -8.46 2.03
N GLY A 639 21.89 -8.19 0.96
CA GLY A 639 22.20 -8.59 -0.40
C GLY A 639 22.81 -7.47 -1.25
N HIS A 640 22.42 -7.41 -2.52
CA HIS A 640 22.87 -6.36 -3.45
C HIS A 640 22.50 -4.97 -2.91
N GLN A 641 23.48 -4.05 -2.91
CA GLN A 641 23.28 -2.65 -2.58
C GLN A 641 23.13 -1.85 -3.87
N TYR A 642 22.01 -1.12 -3.98
CA TYR A 642 21.71 -0.27 -5.12
C TYR A 642 22.35 1.11 -4.94
N ASN A 643 22.56 1.86 -6.03
CA ASN A 643 23.21 3.17 -5.96
C ASN A 643 22.33 4.19 -5.20
N GLU A 644 22.79 4.68 -4.05
CA GLU A 644 22.06 5.67 -3.25
C GLU A 644 21.94 7.04 -3.92
N GLU A 645 22.78 7.31 -4.92
CA GLU A 645 22.72 8.47 -5.80
C GLU A 645 22.18 8.09 -7.19
N SER A 646 21.24 7.13 -7.25
CA SER A 646 20.69 6.62 -8.51
C SER A 646 20.11 7.75 -9.38
N ASP A 647 20.42 7.65 -10.68
CA ASP A 647 19.90 8.51 -11.74
C ASP A 647 18.70 7.86 -12.46
N ALA A 648 18.11 6.81 -11.87
CA ALA A 648 16.92 6.19 -12.41
C ALA A 648 15.72 7.15 -12.35
N PRO A 649 15.06 7.44 -13.49
CA PRO A 649 13.95 8.38 -13.53
C PRO A 649 12.68 7.73 -12.94
N THR A 650 12.07 8.35 -11.93
CA THR A 650 10.75 7.95 -11.42
C THR A 650 9.59 8.71 -12.05
N TYR A 651 9.91 9.73 -12.85
CA TYR A 651 9.06 10.39 -13.81
C TYR A 651 9.77 10.42 -15.17
N ALA A 652 9.03 10.14 -16.24
CA ALA A 652 9.51 10.33 -17.60
C ALA A 652 8.40 10.92 -18.46
N MET A 653 8.81 11.76 -19.41
CA MET A 653 7.94 12.38 -20.39
C MET A 653 8.63 12.36 -21.74
N VAL A 654 7.91 12.00 -22.79
CA VAL A 654 8.39 12.01 -24.17
C VAL A 654 7.38 12.73 -25.07
N ARG A 655 7.89 13.51 -26.01
CA ARG A 655 7.13 14.10 -27.11
C ARG A 655 7.39 13.28 -28.36
N LEU A 656 6.33 12.77 -28.97
CA LEU A 656 6.40 12.10 -30.27
C LEU A 656 5.79 13.00 -31.34
N MET A 657 6.48 13.09 -32.48
CA MET A 657 5.99 13.78 -33.67
C MET A 657 5.76 12.73 -34.75
N VAL A 658 4.56 12.65 -35.30
CA VAL A 658 4.21 11.65 -36.33
C VAL A 658 4.23 12.32 -37.71
N ASN A 659 5.17 11.89 -38.54
CA ASN A 659 5.43 12.42 -39.88
C ASN A 659 4.54 11.75 -40.93
N ASN A 660 3.22 11.95 -40.81
CA ASN A 660 2.26 11.54 -41.81
C ASN A 660 1.21 12.63 -42.08
N TRP A 661 0.35 12.42 -43.06
CA TRP A 661 -0.67 13.39 -43.46
C TRP A 661 -1.64 13.74 -42.33
N ARG A 662 -2.03 12.77 -41.50
CA ARG A 662 -3.01 12.94 -40.42
C ARG A 662 -2.47 13.78 -39.27
N TRP A 663 -1.20 13.57 -38.90
CA TRP A 663 -0.64 14.09 -37.64
C TRP A 663 0.46 15.13 -37.81
N ALA A 664 0.85 15.48 -39.04
CA ALA A 664 1.87 16.51 -39.28
C ALA A 664 1.61 17.80 -38.46
N GLY A 665 2.56 18.13 -37.59
CA GLY A 665 2.53 19.30 -36.71
C GLY A 665 1.77 19.12 -35.38
N VAL A 666 1.16 17.96 -35.13
CA VAL A 666 0.46 17.64 -33.88
C VAL A 666 1.40 16.84 -32.97
N PRO A 667 1.80 17.39 -31.80
CA PRO A 667 2.61 16.65 -30.84
C PRO A 667 1.76 15.68 -30.01
N PHE A 668 2.33 14.52 -29.74
CA PHE A 668 1.85 13.58 -28.73
C PHE A 668 2.76 13.69 -27.51
N PHE A 669 2.21 14.06 -26.37
CA PHE A 669 2.92 14.12 -25.11
C PHE A 669 2.56 12.92 -24.26
N ILE A 670 3.53 12.07 -23.97
CA ILE A 670 3.36 10.87 -23.16
C ILE A 670 4.10 11.09 -21.86
N ARG A 671 3.45 10.91 -20.71
CA ARG A 671 4.11 10.98 -19.40
C ARG A 671 3.72 9.82 -18.49
N SER A 672 4.67 9.41 -17.69
CA SER A 672 4.47 8.46 -16.60
C SER A 672 5.24 8.88 -15.38
N GLY A 673 4.67 8.67 -14.19
CA GLY A 673 5.35 9.02 -12.95
C GLY A 673 4.81 8.31 -11.72
N LYS A 674 5.72 8.05 -10.77
CA LYS A 674 5.40 7.61 -9.40
C LYS A 674 5.32 8.80 -8.45
N ARG A 675 4.67 8.59 -7.30
CA ARG A 675 4.38 9.64 -6.31
C ARG A 675 3.71 10.87 -6.94
N MET A 676 2.81 10.66 -7.90
CA MET A 676 1.95 11.72 -8.42
C MET A 676 0.72 11.88 -7.50
N PRO A 677 -0.02 13.00 -7.52
CA PRO A 677 -1.07 13.24 -6.51
C PRO A 677 -2.22 12.24 -6.54
N LYS A 678 -2.44 11.52 -7.65
CA LYS A 678 -3.42 10.44 -7.74
C LYS A 678 -3.05 9.41 -8.80
N ARG A 679 -3.61 8.21 -8.65
CA ARG A 679 -3.55 7.16 -9.68
C ARG A 679 -4.49 7.51 -10.82
N VAL A 680 -3.99 7.61 -12.05
CA VAL A 680 -4.81 7.84 -13.24
C VAL A 680 -4.07 7.45 -14.53
N SER A 681 -4.72 6.68 -15.39
CA SER A 681 -4.31 6.42 -16.76
C SER A 681 -5.37 6.98 -17.70
N GLU A 682 -5.02 7.93 -18.57
CA GLU A 682 -5.96 8.55 -19.51
C GLU A 682 -5.29 9.06 -20.79
N VAL A 683 -6.08 9.14 -21.86
CA VAL A 683 -5.75 9.83 -23.12
C VAL A 683 -6.61 11.08 -23.21
N ALA A 684 -5.99 12.25 -23.30
CA ALA A 684 -6.68 13.52 -23.51
C ALA A 684 -6.33 14.10 -24.89
N ILE A 685 -7.35 14.23 -25.74
CA ILE A 685 -7.24 14.81 -27.07
C ILE A 685 -7.76 16.24 -26.98
N GLN A 686 -6.85 17.20 -27.15
CA GLN A 686 -7.19 18.62 -27.10
C GLN A 686 -7.47 19.13 -28.52
N PHE A 687 -8.66 19.65 -28.76
CA PHE A 687 -9.03 20.27 -30.03
C PHE A 687 -8.51 21.71 -30.11
N LYS A 688 -8.37 22.22 -31.33
CA LYS A 688 -8.00 23.60 -31.61
C LYS A 688 -9.12 24.54 -31.19
N ARG A 689 -8.72 25.77 -30.85
CA ARG A 689 -9.66 26.86 -30.59
C ARG A 689 -10.45 27.19 -31.86
N VAL A 690 -11.73 27.52 -31.69
CA VAL A 690 -12.56 28.00 -32.80
C VAL A 690 -11.93 29.26 -33.45
N PRO A 691 -11.80 29.32 -34.79
CA PRO A 691 -11.10 30.43 -35.47
C PRO A 691 -11.76 31.80 -35.28
N HIS A 692 -13.10 31.84 -35.16
CA HIS A 692 -13.86 33.08 -35.03
C HIS A 692 -14.76 33.04 -33.80
N LEU A 693 -14.44 33.86 -32.79
CA LEU A 693 -15.22 33.99 -31.56
C LEU A 693 -16.26 35.10 -31.74
N LEU A 694 -17.51 34.73 -31.99
CA LEU A 694 -18.65 35.66 -32.04
C LEU A 694 -19.02 36.22 -30.65
N PHE A 695 -18.59 35.55 -29.58
CA PHE A 695 -19.03 35.85 -28.21
C PHE A 695 -18.12 36.79 -27.42
N LYS A 696 -17.18 37.50 -28.07
CA LYS A 696 -16.14 38.35 -27.44
C LYS A 696 -16.64 39.43 -26.47
N GLN A 697 -17.89 39.89 -26.58
CA GLN A 697 -18.48 40.93 -25.69
C GLN A 697 -19.07 40.40 -24.38
N THR A 698 -19.14 39.08 -24.24
CA THR A 698 -19.39 38.42 -22.95
C THR A 698 -18.01 38.16 -22.31
N LYS A 699 -17.88 37.75 -21.04
CA LYS A 699 -16.56 37.33 -20.49
C LYS A 699 -16.03 36.02 -21.15
N ALA A 700 -16.10 35.92 -22.48
CA ALA A 700 -15.77 34.81 -23.37
C ALA A 700 -14.27 34.69 -23.67
N ASP A 701 -13.44 35.55 -23.09
CA ASP A 701 -11.97 35.40 -23.12
C ASP A 701 -11.49 34.10 -22.44
N ARG A 702 -12.41 33.35 -21.81
CA ARG A 702 -12.17 32.13 -21.02
C ARG A 702 -12.77 30.84 -21.61
N ILE A 703 -13.21 30.82 -22.87
CA ILE A 703 -13.68 29.56 -23.48
C ILE A 703 -12.47 28.69 -23.81
N GLU A 704 -12.27 27.66 -23.01
CA GLU A 704 -11.27 26.62 -23.24
C GLU A 704 -11.62 25.82 -24.50
N PRO A 705 -10.61 25.39 -25.30
CA PRO A 705 -10.88 24.54 -26.44
C PRO A 705 -11.49 23.20 -26.00
N ASN A 706 -12.26 22.56 -26.89
CA ASN A 706 -12.89 21.29 -26.55
C ASN A 706 -11.83 20.22 -26.27
N SER A 707 -12.17 19.28 -25.39
CA SER A 707 -11.31 18.13 -25.12
C SER A 707 -12.13 16.84 -25.05
N LEU A 708 -11.55 15.78 -25.57
CA LEU A 708 -12.06 14.41 -25.45
C LEU A 708 -11.10 13.63 -24.56
N VAL A 709 -11.61 13.08 -23.47
CA VAL A 709 -10.81 12.35 -22.48
C VAL A 709 -11.30 10.91 -22.45
N ILE A 710 -10.41 9.97 -22.78
CA ILE A 710 -10.63 8.53 -22.65
C ILE A 710 -9.90 8.09 -21.38
N ARG A 711 -10.66 7.76 -20.35
CA ARG A 711 -10.11 7.35 -19.06
C ARG A 711 -9.97 5.84 -19.03
N VAL A 712 -8.73 5.39 -18.86
CA VAL A 712 -8.38 3.97 -18.81
C VAL A 712 -8.55 3.40 -17.40
N GLN A 713 -8.21 4.18 -16.36
CA GLN A 713 -8.45 3.87 -14.93
C GLN A 713 -8.04 5.07 -14.04
N PRO A 714 -8.60 5.37 -12.84
CA PRO A 714 -9.94 5.21 -12.30
C PRO A 714 -11.08 5.03 -13.28
N ASP A 715 -12.23 4.52 -12.87
CA ASP A 715 -13.52 4.94 -13.44
C ASP A 715 -13.55 4.96 -14.98
N GLU A 716 -13.45 3.77 -15.56
CA GLU A 716 -13.42 3.52 -17.01
C GLU A 716 -14.53 4.28 -17.75
N GLY A 717 -14.16 5.11 -18.72
CA GLY A 717 -15.14 5.95 -19.40
C GLY A 717 -14.58 6.93 -20.42
N ILE A 718 -15.48 7.71 -21.03
CA ILE A 718 -15.17 8.75 -22.01
C ILE A 718 -15.92 10.03 -21.64
N THR A 719 -15.19 11.15 -21.63
CA THR A 719 -15.74 12.49 -21.35
C THR A 719 -15.48 13.41 -22.53
N LEU A 720 -16.53 14.03 -23.07
CA LEU A 720 -16.41 15.15 -24.02
C LEU A 720 -16.69 16.47 -23.31
N LYS A 721 -15.73 17.40 -23.37
CA LYS A 721 -15.84 18.74 -22.78
C LYS A 721 -16.08 19.80 -23.85
N PHE A 722 -17.11 20.62 -23.65
CA PHE A 722 -17.48 21.70 -24.57
C PHE A 722 -18.14 22.88 -23.86
N GLY A 723 -18.23 24.02 -24.55
CA GLY A 723 -18.88 25.21 -24.01
C GLY A 723 -20.40 25.18 -24.22
N ALA A 724 -21.17 25.49 -23.17
CA ALA A 724 -22.62 25.62 -23.22
C ALA A 724 -23.08 26.95 -22.60
N LYS A 725 -24.25 27.45 -23.04
CA LYS A 725 -24.88 28.64 -22.47
C LYS A 725 -25.38 28.34 -21.06
N MET A 726 -25.02 29.17 -20.09
CA MET A 726 -25.62 29.11 -18.75
C MET A 726 -27.11 29.47 -18.82
N PRO A 727 -27.99 28.74 -18.11
CA PRO A 727 -29.39 29.14 -17.96
C PRO A 727 -29.51 30.57 -17.41
N GLY A 728 -30.32 31.40 -18.06
CA GLY A 728 -30.49 32.81 -17.70
C GLY A 728 -30.64 33.74 -18.90
N GLN A 729 -30.86 35.02 -18.60
CA GLN A 729 -31.05 36.08 -19.60
C GLN A 729 -29.73 36.57 -20.20
N ALA A 730 -28.63 36.52 -19.45
CA ALA A 730 -27.31 36.92 -19.92
C ALA A 730 -26.66 35.82 -20.79
N MET A 731 -25.93 36.22 -21.83
CA MET A 731 -25.17 35.30 -22.66
C MET A 731 -23.83 35.00 -21.97
N HIS A 732 -23.79 33.94 -21.17
CA HIS A 732 -22.56 33.47 -20.54
C HIS A 732 -22.31 32.02 -20.93
N ILE A 733 -21.07 31.72 -21.33
CA ILE A 733 -20.66 30.38 -21.74
C ILE A 733 -19.81 29.78 -20.61
N ARG A 734 -20.08 28.52 -20.26
CA ARG A 734 -19.31 27.73 -19.30
C ARG A 734 -18.97 26.37 -19.91
N GLU A 735 -17.82 25.81 -19.52
CA GLU A 735 -17.48 24.42 -19.84
C GLU A 735 -18.45 23.46 -19.13
N VAL A 736 -18.96 22.50 -19.89
CA VAL A 736 -19.78 21.37 -19.41
C VAL A 736 -19.19 20.06 -19.92
N ASN A 737 -19.53 18.96 -19.25
CA ASN A 737 -19.11 17.61 -19.60
C ASN A 737 -20.30 16.81 -20.15
N MET A 738 -20.04 15.95 -21.12
CA MET A 738 -20.88 14.81 -21.47
C MET A 738 -20.08 13.55 -21.15
N ASP A 739 -20.56 12.81 -20.15
CA ASP A 739 -19.84 11.68 -19.55
C ASP A 739 -20.49 10.35 -19.90
N PHE A 740 -19.68 9.39 -20.32
CA PHE A 740 -20.02 7.98 -20.41
C PHE A 740 -19.10 7.19 -19.47
N GLN A 741 -19.69 6.39 -18.57
CA GLN A 741 -18.96 5.55 -17.62
C GLN A 741 -19.45 4.11 -17.72
N TYR A 742 -18.51 3.16 -17.81
CA TYR A 742 -18.82 1.73 -17.99
C TYR A 742 -19.67 1.18 -16.84
N GLY A 743 -19.26 1.43 -15.59
CA GLY A 743 -19.94 0.91 -14.40
C GLY A 743 -21.39 1.38 -14.27
N GLN A 744 -21.72 2.59 -14.74
CA GLN A 744 -23.10 3.10 -14.70
C GLN A 744 -23.97 2.53 -15.83
N GLN A 745 -23.40 2.36 -17.02
CA GLN A 745 -24.18 2.04 -18.22
C GLN A 745 -24.44 0.55 -18.38
N PHE A 746 -23.47 -0.31 -18.06
CA PHE A 746 -23.55 -1.74 -18.37
C PHE A 746 -23.81 -2.61 -17.15
N GLY A 747 -23.75 -2.09 -15.93
CA GLY A 747 -24.11 -2.81 -14.70
C GLY A 747 -23.29 -4.08 -14.39
N HIS A 748 -22.31 -4.40 -15.24
CA HIS A 748 -21.39 -5.53 -15.13
C HIS A 748 -19.98 -5.01 -14.87
N HIS A 749 -19.22 -5.77 -14.08
CA HIS A 749 -17.80 -5.50 -13.88
C HIS A 749 -17.06 -5.85 -15.17
N SER A 750 -16.14 -4.98 -15.61
CA SER A 750 -15.31 -5.26 -16.78
C SER A 750 -14.39 -6.44 -16.48
N PRO A 751 -14.22 -7.42 -17.39
CA PRO A 751 -13.30 -8.52 -17.19
C PRO A 751 -11.90 -8.03 -16.82
N GLU A 752 -11.20 -8.78 -15.97
CA GLU A 752 -9.79 -8.49 -15.69
C GLU A 752 -8.96 -8.67 -16.96
N ALA A 753 -7.94 -7.83 -17.17
CA ALA A 753 -7.15 -7.84 -18.40
C ALA A 753 -6.57 -9.23 -18.76
N TYR A 754 -6.14 -10.00 -17.77
CA TYR A 754 -5.61 -11.36 -17.97
C TYR A 754 -6.69 -12.36 -18.41
N GLU A 755 -7.93 -12.20 -17.95
CA GLU A 755 -9.05 -13.03 -18.38
C GLU A 755 -9.21 -12.94 -19.90
N ARG A 756 -9.24 -11.71 -20.41
CA ARG A 756 -9.35 -11.44 -21.84
C ARG A 756 -8.17 -11.97 -22.63
N LEU A 757 -6.94 -11.65 -22.20
CA LEU A 757 -5.73 -12.02 -22.93
C LEU A 757 -5.52 -13.54 -22.96
N LEU A 758 -5.79 -14.25 -21.86
CA LEU A 758 -5.69 -15.71 -21.84
C LEU A 758 -6.68 -16.34 -22.83
N LEU A 759 -7.92 -15.86 -22.87
CA LEU A 759 -8.93 -16.34 -23.81
C LEU A 759 -8.53 -16.06 -25.27
N ASP A 760 -8.12 -14.83 -25.59
CA ASP A 760 -7.69 -14.46 -26.94
C ASP A 760 -6.50 -15.33 -27.41
N CYS A 761 -5.54 -15.60 -26.52
CA CYS A 761 -4.45 -16.53 -26.83
C CYS A 761 -4.94 -17.95 -27.10
N MET A 762 -5.95 -18.46 -26.37
CA MET A 762 -6.54 -19.79 -26.63
C MET A 762 -7.35 -19.83 -27.93
N LEU A 763 -8.02 -18.74 -28.28
CA LEU A 763 -8.76 -18.58 -29.54
C LEU A 763 -7.84 -18.34 -30.75
N GLY A 764 -6.60 -17.92 -30.51
CA GLY A 764 -5.65 -17.64 -31.56
C GLY A 764 -5.73 -16.23 -32.12
N ASP A 765 -6.27 -15.28 -31.34
CA ASP A 765 -6.38 -13.88 -31.71
C ASP A 765 -5.19 -13.07 -31.13
N PRO A 766 -4.23 -12.64 -31.97
CA PRO A 766 -3.08 -11.88 -31.51
C PRO A 766 -3.30 -10.36 -31.55
N THR A 767 -4.53 -9.87 -31.77
CA THR A 767 -4.84 -8.43 -31.92
C THR A 767 -4.34 -7.59 -30.75
N LEU A 768 -4.51 -8.11 -29.52
CA LEU A 768 -4.14 -7.45 -28.27
C LEU A 768 -2.73 -7.80 -27.77
N PHE A 769 -1.88 -8.35 -28.65
CA PHE A 769 -0.52 -8.75 -28.32
C PHE A 769 0.51 -7.98 -29.15
N ALA A 770 1.65 -7.69 -28.53
CA ALA A 770 2.72 -6.97 -29.21
C ALA A 770 3.45 -7.91 -30.20
N ARG A 771 3.41 -7.57 -31.49
CA ARG A 771 4.22 -8.23 -32.52
C ARG A 771 5.68 -7.77 -32.42
N TRP A 772 6.61 -8.62 -32.79
CA TRP A 772 8.05 -8.36 -32.66
C TRP A 772 8.48 -7.01 -33.26
N ASP A 773 8.08 -6.73 -34.49
CA ASP A 773 8.43 -5.50 -35.22
C ASP A 773 8.01 -4.21 -34.50
N MET A 774 6.90 -4.28 -33.75
CA MET A 774 6.44 -3.17 -32.91
C MET A 774 7.26 -3.02 -31.64
N VAL A 775 7.65 -4.13 -31.00
CA VAL A 775 8.52 -4.11 -29.81
C VAL A 775 9.90 -3.56 -30.18
N GLU A 776 10.47 -4.04 -31.30
CA GLU A 776 11.72 -3.57 -31.87
C GLU A 776 11.67 -2.07 -32.16
N LYS A 777 10.63 -1.60 -32.86
CA LYS A 777 10.49 -0.19 -33.18
C LYS A 777 10.32 0.69 -31.94
N GLY A 778 9.62 0.21 -30.91
CA GLY A 778 9.51 0.89 -29.63
C GLY A 778 10.87 1.11 -28.94
N TRP A 779 11.75 0.09 -28.98
CA TRP A 779 13.12 0.22 -28.48
C TRP A 779 13.98 1.14 -29.35
N GLU A 780 13.88 1.05 -30.68
CA GLU A 780 14.62 1.93 -31.60
C GLU A 780 14.28 3.42 -31.36
N LEU A 781 13.00 3.75 -31.19
CA LEU A 781 12.54 5.12 -30.98
C LEU A 781 12.97 5.71 -29.64
N LEU A 782 13.03 4.89 -28.58
CA LEU A 782 13.38 5.35 -27.23
C LEU A 782 14.85 5.12 -26.86
N GLY A 783 15.60 4.37 -27.67
CA GLY A 783 17.02 4.09 -27.51
C GLY A 783 17.85 5.36 -27.27
N PRO A 784 17.76 6.39 -28.13
CA PRO A 784 18.50 7.63 -27.94
C PRO A 784 18.23 8.29 -26.58
N VAL A 785 16.99 8.23 -26.06
CA VAL A 785 16.66 8.77 -24.73
C VAL A 785 17.36 7.96 -23.63
N LEU A 786 17.33 6.64 -23.72
CA LEU A 786 17.93 5.74 -22.73
C LEU A 786 19.45 5.90 -22.69
N ASP A 787 20.07 5.95 -23.86
CA ASP A 787 21.53 6.07 -24.01
C ASP A 787 22.00 7.43 -23.48
N THR A 788 21.39 8.54 -23.93
CA THR A 788 21.74 9.89 -23.47
C THR A 788 21.53 10.03 -21.96
N TRP A 789 20.43 9.53 -21.40
CA TRP A 789 20.20 9.59 -19.96
C TRP A 789 21.14 8.69 -19.14
N SER A 790 21.72 7.65 -19.73
CA SER A 790 22.70 6.79 -19.06
C SER A 790 24.10 7.42 -18.98
N GLU A 791 24.45 8.29 -19.94
CA GLU A 791 25.73 8.98 -20.00
C GLU A 791 25.73 10.31 -19.22
N GLU A 792 24.58 10.97 -19.12
CA GLU A 792 24.42 12.24 -18.43
C GLU A 792 24.07 12.06 -16.95
N LYS A 793 24.82 12.71 -16.06
CA LYS A 793 24.46 12.78 -14.64
C LYS A 793 23.20 13.63 -14.45
N ALA A 794 22.18 13.06 -13.81
CA ALA A 794 20.93 13.77 -13.57
C ALA A 794 21.05 14.74 -12.38
N THR A 795 20.33 15.86 -12.45
CA THR A 795 20.12 16.72 -11.27
C THR A 795 18.81 16.31 -10.60
N PHE A 796 18.91 15.39 -9.65
CA PHE A 796 17.78 14.85 -8.90
C PHE A 796 17.94 15.09 -7.38
N PRO A 797 16.83 15.14 -6.63
CA PRO A 797 15.43 15.09 -7.10
C PRO A 797 15.00 16.35 -7.85
N SER A 798 14.00 16.23 -8.73
CA SER A 798 13.51 17.34 -9.57
C SER A 798 12.02 17.64 -9.42
N TYR A 799 11.30 16.86 -8.60
CA TYR A 799 9.92 17.18 -8.23
C TYR A 799 9.57 16.62 -6.85
N ASP A 800 8.67 17.28 -6.13
CA ASP A 800 8.24 16.81 -4.81
C ASP A 800 7.26 15.65 -4.98
N ALA A 801 7.37 14.62 -4.13
CA ALA A 801 6.36 13.59 -4.05
C ALA A 801 4.97 14.21 -3.75
N GLY A 802 3.95 13.79 -4.51
CA GLY A 802 2.61 14.36 -4.50
C GLY A 802 2.36 15.48 -5.51
N SER A 803 3.38 15.91 -6.26
CA SER A 803 3.23 16.88 -7.36
C SER A 803 3.03 16.20 -8.73
N TRP A 804 2.64 16.97 -9.76
CA TRP A 804 2.38 16.45 -11.12
C TRP A 804 3.65 16.22 -11.96
N GLY A 805 4.82 16.16 -11.34
CA GLY A 805 6.12 16.01 -11.99
C GLY A 805 6.95 17.30 -11.96
N PRO A 806 8.11 17.30 -12.63
CA PRO A 806 9.06 18.41 -12.64
C PRO A 806 8.51 19.63 -13.41
N ALA A 807 8.92 20.84 -13.00
CA ALA A 807 8.49 22.09 -13.64
C ALA A 807 8.92 22.15 -15.11
N GLU A 808 10.06 21.54 -15.43
CA GLU A 808 10.58 21.38 -16.79
C GLU A 808 9.57 20.68 -17.70
N ALA A 809 8.73 19.77 -17.20
CA ALA A 809 7.69 19.14 -18.01
C ALA A 809 6.53 20.09 -18.33
N ASP A 810 6.18 21.02 -17.43
CA ASP A 810 5.19 22.07 -17.66
C ASP A 810 5.72 23.13 -18.65
N GLU A 811 6.98 23.51 -18.50
CA GLU A 811 7.65 24.43 -19.44
C GLU A 811 7.77 23.81 -20.84
N PHE A 812 8.10 22.51 -20.91
CA PHE A 812 8.28 21.79 -22.16
C PHE A 812 7.00 21.74 -22.99
N ILE A 813 5.84 21.44 -22.38
CA ILE A 813 4.58 21.36 -23.16
C ILE A 813 4.14 22.73 -23.69
N ALA A 814 4.46 23.81 -22.96
CA ALA A 814 4.20 25.18 -23.36
C ALA A 814 5.23 25.73 -24.37
N HIS A 815 6.38 25.06 -24.53
CA HIS A 815 7.47 25.51 -25.40
C HIS A 815 7.02 25.60 -26.87
N GLY A 816 7.10 26.81 -27.43
CA GLY A 816 6.64 27.12 -28.79
C GLY A 816 5.12 27.26 -28.94
N ALA A 817 4.33 27.01 -27.89
CA ALA A 817 2.88 27.12 -27.88
C ALA A 817 2.36 27.40 -26.46
N PRO A 818 2.42 28.67 -25.98
CA PRO A 818 2.13 29.03 -24.58
C PRO A 818 0.72 28.68 -24.08
N HIS A 819 -0.22 28.40 -25.00
CA HIS A 819 -1.57 27.97 -24.64
C HIS A 819 -1.67 26.50 -24.23
N ARG A 820 -0.64 25.68 -24.52
CA ARG A 820 -0.63 24.26 -24.16
C ARG A 820 -0.24 24.09 -22.70
N ARG A 821 -0.98 23.23 -22.01
CA ARG A 821 -0.75 22.90 -20.60
C ARG A 821 -1.15 21.46 -20.34
N TRP A 822 -0.51 20.82 -19.37
CA TRP A 822 -0.93 19.51 -18.93
C TRP A 822 -2.34 19.55 -18.37
N ARG A 823 -3.14 18.57 -18.77
CA ARG A 823 -4.39 18.28 -18.09
C ARG A 823 -4.08 17.81 -16.67
N LYS A 824 -4.79 18.39 -15.70
CA LYS A 824 -4.85 17.90 -14.32
C LYS A 824 -6.15 17.07 -14.21
N PRO A 825 -6.05 15.73 -14.15
CA PRO A 825 -7.19 14.83 -14.22
C PRO A 825 -8.15 14.96 -13.04
#